data_AF-A0A8C5HCU4-F1
#
_entry.id   AF-A0A8C5HCU4-F1
#
_cell.length_a   1.000
_cell.length_b   1.000
_cell.length_c   1.000
_cell.angle_alpha   90.00
_cell.angle_beta   90.00
_cell.angle_gamma   90.00
#
_symmetry.space_group_name_H-M   'P 1'
#
loop_
_entity.id
_entity.type
_entity.pdbx_description
1 polymer ?
#
loop_
_entity_poly.entity_id
_entity_poly.type
_entity_poly.pdbx_seq_one_letter_code
_entity_poly.pdbx_strand_id
1 'polypeptide(L)'
;MNEYKKSTAYHAFSSGGSGGRHLIKRLGVRLQSIPVEVSMGKTLNPKLLPVVDQSFAWQLSPIGITSTPHCFFILLSDCPPLGLESLRVEDNQIQASSYQRTGLGPHRGRLNIQSGIEDGDLYDGAWCAEYKDKHQWFEVDAIHLTLFTGVILQGRNSIWSWDWVETYKIQLSNDSVKWQICMNGTEEAIFQGNKHHPEPPVLGLLPVPTVARYIRINPQSWYSNGTICLRAEILGCRVNGNPNLNSIVIHLKDDLDFRHHNYKEMRKLMKSVTEECPDITHVYTIGRSYTGLKLYVMEISDNPGKHELGEPEFRYVAGMHGNEALGRELVLNLMQYMCREYKKGNQRIVRLVTETRIHLLPSMNPDGYEEAYKKGSELAGWADGRYSFEGIDLNHNFPDLNNIMWDAQEYAADPSKVPNHYIPIPEYYTKEDAMVAPETRAVISWMQDIPFVLSANLHGGELVVTYPFDCTRDWAPQENTPTADDGFFRWLASVYASTNLVMANPDRRICHYEDFQRHNNIINGGAWHTVPGSMNDFSYLHTNCFEVTVELSCDKFPHMIELPMEWENNKESLLVYMEQVHRGIKGVIRDKMTKQGIPDAVIKVDGHDHDIRSAADGDYWRLLNPGEYKVMVWALGYLPSMRLCHVGMQPNPTLCDFILMKTPVQRLKDIQAKGGKIPQDLQLRIRAMRLRKLRASTKAINRRREGQRLQKRRARAVTAGRI
;
A
#
# COMPACT_ATOMS: atom_id res chain seq x y z
N MET A 1 37.54 11.84 22.48
CA MET A 1 36.78 13.09 22.67
C MET A 1 36.63 13.74 21.31
N ASN A 2 35.40 14.18 21.01
CA ASN A 2 34.88 14.76 19.77
C ASN A 2 34.36 13.77 18.72
N GLU A 3 33.10 13.38 18.97
CA GLU A 3 32.11 12.87 18.03
C GLU A 3 31.80 13.92 16.95
N TYR A 4 31.78 13.49 15.69
CA TYR A 4 31.10 14.20 14.60
C TYR A 4 29.86 13.40 14.22
N LYS A 5 28.69 13.93 14.60
CA LYS A 5 27.37 13.46 14.17
C LYS A 5 27.22 13.67 12.66
N LYS A 6 26.96 12.59 11.93
CA LYS A 6 26.58 12.59 10.51
C LYS A 6 25.06 12.83 10.41
N SER A 7 24.67 13.72 9.50
CA SER A 7 23.29 14.00 9.11
C SER A 7 23.07 13.40 7.72
N THR A 8 22.06 12.56 7.60
CA THR A 8 21.66 11.86 6.36
C THR A 8 20.53 12.66 5.70
N ALA A 9 20.68 12.99 4.43
CA ALA A 9 19.69 13.71 3.63
C ALA A 9 18.68 12.72 3.02
N TYR A 10 17.47 12.71 3.55
CA TYR A 10 16.27 12.27 2.82
C TYR A 10 15.63 13.53 2.24
N HIS A 11 15.46 13.58 0.92
CA HIS A 11 14.75 14.69 0.26
C HIS A 11 13.24 14.56 0.50
N ALA A 12 12.80 14.98 1.68
CA ALA A 12 11.48 15.55 1.89
C ALA A 12 11.55 17.02 1.45
N PHE A 13 10.91 17.38 0.34
CA PHE A 13 10.60 18.78 0.07
C PHE A 13 9.52 19.24 1.05
N SER A 14 9.91 19.69 2.25
CA SER A 14 9.06 20.51 3.12
C SER A 14 9.36 21.98 2.85
N SER A 15 8.35 22.71 2.37
CA SER A 15 8.39 24.17 2.33
C SER A 15 8.25 24.69 3.77
N GLY A 16 9.34 25.26 4.27
CA GLY A 16 9.51 25.66 5.66
C GLY A 16 8.53 26.73 6.14
N GLY A 17 8.08 26.55 7.38
CA GLY A 17 7.35 27.54 8.16
C GLY A 17 8.00 27.77 9.53
N SER A 18 8.46 29.01 9.73
CA SER A 18 8.53 29.74 11.00
C SER A 18 9.75 29.61 11.92
N GLY A 19 10.27 30.78 12.29
CA GLY A 19 11.12 30.99 13.47
C GLY A 19 11.46 32.47 13.68
N GLY A 20 10.78 33.14 14.63
CA GLY A 20 11.28 34.37 15.26
C GLY A 20 10.31 35.56 15.31
N ARG A 21 9.67 35.79 16.47
CA ARG A 21 9.01 37.05 16.83
C ARG A 21 9.84 37.79 17.90
N HIS A 22 9.86 39.13 17.73
CA HIS A 22 10.27 40.23 18.63
C HIS A 22 11.78 40.55 18.60
N LEU A 23 12.23 41.77 18.22
CA LEU A 23 11.96 43.06 18.87
C LEU A 23 12.45 44.27 18.00
N ILE A 24 11.62 45.32 17.89
CA ILE A 24 11.92 46.78 17.82
C ILE A 24 12.45 47.50 16.52
N LYS A 25 11.59 48.45 16.09
CA LYS A 25 11.77 49.83 15.53
C LYS A 25 12.22 50.10 14.06
N ARG A 26 11.25 50.76 13.38
CA ARG A 26 11.28 52.00 12.57
C ARG A 26 11.83 51.99 11.14
N LEU A 27 11.14 52.82 10.33
CA LEU A 27 11.31 53.18 8.91
C LEU A 27 10.64 52.17 7.98
N GLY A 28 9.61 52.46 7.18
CA GLY A 28 8.97 53.71 6.82
C GLY A 28 8.50 53.60 5.36
N VAL A 29 7.18 53.67 5.15
CA VAL A 29 6.47 53.90 3.86
C VAL A 29 6.44 52.71 2.88
N ARG A 30 5.42 52.42 2.05
CA ARG A 30 3.94 52.53 1.96
C ARG A 30 3.61 52.05 0.52
N LEU A 31 2.61 51.20 0.28
CA LEU A 31 1.84 51.06 -1.00
C LEU A 31 0.76 49.98 -0.77
N GLN A 32 -0.41 50.39 -0.27
CA GLN A 32 -1.69 50.49 -1.01
C GLN A 32 -2.37 49.16 -1.33
N SER A 33 -3.31 48.79 -0.46
CA SER A 33 -4.37 47.79 -0.64
C SER A 33 -5.70 48.49 -0.98
N ILE A 34 -6.40 48.01 -2.01
CA ILE A 34 -7.81 48.37 -2.29
C ILE A 34 -8.67 47.15 -1.98
N PRO A 35 -9.73 47.26 -1.16
CA PRO A 35 -10.64 46.15 -0.85
C PRO A 35 -11.91 46.22 -1.73
N VAL A 36 -12.56 45.09 -1.98
CA VAL A 36 -13.97 45.09 -2.39
C VAL A 36 -14.72 44.04 -1.57
N GLU A 37 -15.72 44.54 -0.85
CA GLU A 37 -16.66 43.84 0.02
C GLU A 37 -17.69 43.00 -0.74
N VAL A 38 -18.19 41.97 -0.05
CA VAL A 38 -19.34 41.16 -0.41
C VAL A 38 -20.62 41.77 0.19
N SER A 39 -21.71 41.78 -0.58
CA SER A 39 -23.06 42.03 -0.08
C SER A 39 -24.08 41.15 -0.80
N MET A 40 -24.92 40.44 -0.02
CA MET A 40 -26.02 39.58 -0.46
C MET A 40 -27.33 40.38 -0.66
N GLY A 41 -28.17 39.96 -1.62
CA GLY A 41 -29.63 39.98 -1.42
C GLY A 41 -30.57 40.17 -2.64
N LYS A 42 -31.28 39.08 -2.97
CA LYS A 42 -32.73 38.96 -3.36
C LYS A 42 -33.21 39.12 -4.83
N THR A 43 -33.52 37.95 -5.43
CA THR A 43 -34.76 37.48 -6.14
C THR A 43 -35.61 38.40 -7.04
N LEU A 44 -35.82 37.99 -8.32
CA LEU A 44 -37.12 37.68 -8.97
C LEU A 44 -37.04 37.24 -10.46
N ASN A 45 -37.55 36.02 -10.72
CA ASN A 45 -38.22 35.36 -11.88
C ASN A 45 -38.02 35.70 -13.40
N PRO A 46 -38.34 34.71 -14.29
CA PRO A 46 -37.76 34.55 -15.63
C PRO A 46 -38.69 34.93 -16.80
N LYS A 47 -38.09 35.21 -17.97
CA LYS A 47 -38.53 34.88 -19.35
C LYS A 47 -37.82 35.79 -20.36
N LEU A 48 -37.10 35.20 -21.32
CA LEU A 48 -37.21 35.46 -22.77
C LEU A 48 -36.00 34.86 -23.51
N LEU A 49 -36.31 33.95 -24.43
CA LEU A 49 -35.46 33.43 -25.50
C LEU A 49 -35.11 34.54 -26.50
N PRO A 50 -34.08 34.32 -27.35
CA PRO A 50 -34.44 34.06 -28.74
C PRO A 50 -33.68 32.89 -29.40
N VAL A 51 -34.25 32.50 -30.54
CA VAL A 51 -33.98 31.36 -31.44
C VAL A 51 -33.16 31.83 -32.67
N VAL A 52 -32.77 30.85 -33.50
CA VAL A 52 -32.27 30.84 -34.89
C VAL A 52 -30.75 31.05 -35.09
N ASP A 53 -30.00 30.28 -35.91
CA ASP A 53 -30.36 29.31 -36.96
C ASP A 53 -29.20 28.33 -37.26
N GLN A 54 -29.55 27.13 -37.73
CA GLN A 54 -28.67 26.10 -38.30
C GLN A 54 -28.81 26.09 -39.82
N SER A 55 -27.71 26.16 -40.57
CA SER A 55 -27.58 25.50 -41.87
C SER A 55 -26.15 25.62 -42.40
N PHE A 56 -25.53 24.48 -42.71
CA PHE A 56 -24.86 24.25 -44.01
C PHE A 56 -24.51 22.76 -44.10
N ALA A 57 -25.31 22.05 -44.90
CA ALA A 57 -25.03 20.72 -45.40
C ALA A 57 -24.36 20.85 -46.77
N TRP A 58 -23.39 19.97 -47.08
CA TRP A 58 -23.03 19.66 -48.46
C TRP A 58 -23.06 18.14 -48.68
N GLN A 59 -23.60 17.81 -49.85
CA GLN A 59 -24.09 16.53 -50.32
C GLN A 59 -23.00 15.48 -50.58
N LEU A 60 -23.38 14.21 -50.36
CA LEU A 60 -22.76 13.04 -50.97
C LEU A 60 -23.43 12.75 -52.33
N SER A 61 -22.64 12.40 -53.34
CA SER A 61 -23.10 11.61 -54.49
C SER A 61 -21.95 10.78 -55.08
N PRO A 62 -22.21 9.59 -55.66
CA PRO A 62 -21.25 8.50 -55.78
C PRO A 62 -20.73 8.33 -57.22
N ILE A 63 -19.42 8.09 -57.39
CA ILE A 63 -18.85 7.63 -58.67
C ILE A 63 -17.75 6.60 -58.44
N GLY A 64 -17.98 5.39 -58.97
CA GLY A 64 -17.05 4.70 -59.88
C GLY A 64 -15.76 4.12 -59.30
N ILE A 65 -15.79 2.80 -59.10
CA ILE A 65 -14.65 1.90 -58.90
C ILE A 65 -13.70 1.97 -60.10
N THR A 66 -12.42 2.32 -59.88
CA THR A 66 -11.29 1.81 -60.67
C THR A 66 -10.10 1.53 -59.76
N SER A 67 -9.45 0.41 -60.03
CA SER A 67 -8.40 -0.28 -59.30
C SER A 67 -7.05 0.45 -59.28
N THR A 68 -6.43 0.60 -58.10
CA THR A 68 -4.98 0.42 -57.87
C THR A 68 -4.69 0.28 -56.37
N PRO A 69 -3.72 -0.55 -55.95
CA PRO A 69 -3.51 -0.87 -54.53
C PRO A 69 -2.53 0.13 -53.92
N HIS A 70 -3.03 1.05 -53.09
CA HIS A 70 -2.21 1.75 -52.10
C HIS A 70 -2.88 1.56 -50.74
N CYS A 71 -2.77 0.34 -50.23
CA CYS A 71 -3.07 0.02 -48.84
C CYS A 71 -1.92 -0.84 -48.32
N PHE A 72 -0.84 -0.17 -47.95
CA PHE A 72 0.22 -0.68 -47.09
C PHE A 72 0.73 0.50 -46.24
N PHE A 73 -0.18 1.15 -45.53
CA PHE A 73 0.18 1.72 -44.23
C PHE A 73 0.28 0.52 -43.28
N ILE A 74 1.47 -0.08 -43.23
CA ILE A 74 1.84 -1.01 -42.16
C ILE A 74 1.76 -0.20 -40.87
N LEU A 75 0.88 -0.62 -39.97
CA LEU A 75 0.98 -0.33 -38.54
C LEU A 75 2.43 -0.55 -38.14
N LEU A 76 3.19 0.53 -37.87
CA LEU A 76 4.49 0.43 -37.21
C LEU A 76 4.25 -0.34 -35.91
N SER A 77 4.69 -1.58 -35.91
CA SER A 77 4.54 -2.53 -34.80
C SER A 77 5.42 -2.06 -33.65
N ASP A 78 4.83 -1.50 -32.60
CA ASP A 78 5.51 -1.21 -31.34
C ASP A 78 5.93 -2.54 -30.70
N CYS A 79 7.18 -2.92 -30.93
CA CYS A 79 7.74 -4.10 -30.30
C CYS A 79 7.89 -3.90 -28.79
N PRO A 80 7.65 -4.95 -27.98
CA PRO A 80 7.74 -4.86 -26.53
C PRO A 80 9.19 -4.70 -26.05
N PRO A 81 9.39 -4.33 -24.77
CA PRO A 81 10.70 -4.43 -24.13
C PRO A 81 11.19 -5.89 -24.13
N LEU A 82 12.51 -6.07 -24.25
CA LEU A 82 13.14 -7.38 -24.14
C LEU A 82 13.19 -7.87 -22.68
N GLY A 83 13.14 -6.95 -21.71
CA GLY A 83 13.06 -7.24 -20.28
C GLY A 83 14.41 -7.10 -19.57
N LEU A 84 15.12 -5.99 -19.83
CA LEU A 84 16.25 -5.58 -19.02
C LEU A 84 15.79 -5.17 -17.62
N GLU A 85 14.69 -4.42 -17.52
CA GLU A 85 14.08 -4.01 -16.24
C GLU A 85 13.43 -5.18 -15.50
N SER A 86 12.58 -5.96 -16.20
CA SER A 86 11.90 -7.13 -15.63
C SER A 86 12.78 -8.36 -15.43
N LEU A 87 14.10 -8.23 -15.67
CA LEU A 87 15.13 -9.27 -15.50
C LEU A 87 15.00 -10.51 -16.39
N ARG A 88 14.14 -10.48 -17.42
CA ARG A 88 14.04 -11.57 -18.41
C ARG A 88 15.28 -11.69 -19.29
N VAL A 89 16.01 -10.59 -19.48
CA VAL A 89 17.36 -10.61 -20.05
C VAL A 89 18.33 -10.98 -18.94
N GLU A 90 18.98 -12.12 -19.05
CA GLU A 90 19.94 -12.62 -18.06
C GLU A 90 21.25 -11.83 -18.07
N ASP A 91 21.98 -11.82 -16.95
CA ASP A 91 23.26 -11.08 -16.85
C ASP A 91 24.31 -11.55 -17.87
N ASN A 92 24.26 -12.82 -18.30
CA ASN A 92 25.17 -13.39 -19.30
C ASN A 92 24.86 -12.92 -20.75
N GLN A 93 23.69 -12.32 -20.98
CA GLN A 93 23.29 -11.73 -22.27
C GLN A 93 23.81 -10.30 -22.42
N ILE A 94 24.41 -9.71 -21.38
CA ILE A 94 24.81 -8.31 -21.36
C ILE A 94 26.34 -8.22 -21.25
N GLN A 95 26.95 -7.45 -22.16
CA GLN A 95 28.39 -7.20 -22.15
C GLN A 95 28.68 -5.72 -22.31
N ALA A 96 29.91 -5.32 -21.97
CA ALA A 96 30.37 -3.97 -22.21
C ALA A 96 31.86 -3.95 -22.55
N SER A 97 32.25 -2.91 -23.28
CA SER A 97 33.64 -2.59 -23.62
C SER A 97 34.59 -2.50 -22.43
N SER A 98 34.14 -1.86 -21.35
CA SER A 98 34.87 -1.65 -20.10
C SER A 98 33.88 -1.30 -18.99
N TYR A 99 34.33 -1.34 -17.73
CA TYR A 99 33.55 -0.82 -16.60
C TYR A 99 34.49 -0.43 -15.45
N GLN A 100 34.14 0.62 -14.69
CA GLN A 100 35.02 1.16 -13.65
C GLN A 100 35.27 0.22 -12.46
N ARG A 101 34.25 -0.55 -12.09
CA ARG A 101 34.25 -1.51 -10.97
C ARG A 101 33.06 -2.44 -11.09
N THR A 102 33.06 -3.55 -10.36
CA THR A 102 31.99 -4.55 -10.42
C THR A 102 30.61 -3.95 -10.20
N GLY A 103 30.41 -3.08 -9.20
CA GLY A 103 29.12 -2.43 -8.95
C GLY A 103 28.62 -1.52 -10.09
N LEU A 104 29.47 -1.17 -11.06
CA LEU A 104 29.14 -0.41 -12.27
C LEU A 104 29.26 -1.23 -13.56
N GLY A 105 29.18 -2.56 -13.44
CA GLY A 105 29.29 -3.48 -14.57
C GLY A 105 28.08 -3.52 -15.49
N PRO A 106 28.16 -4.23 -16.64
CA PRO A 106 27.06 -4.34 -17.61
C PRO A 106 25.76 -4.89 -17.01
N HIS A 107 25.83 -5.79 -16.02
CA HIS A 107 24.65 -6.34 -15.31
C HIS A 107 23.82 -5.27 -14.58
N ARG A 108 24.33 -4.05 -14.43
CA ARG A 108 23.67 -2.88 -13.84
C ARG A 108 23.17 -1.88 -14.89
N GLY A 109 23.43 -2.10 -16.18
CA GLY A 109 22.95 -1.23 -17.27
C GLY A 109 21.48 -1.41 -17.62
N ARG A 110 20.62 -1.73 -16.64
CA ARG A 110 19.20 -2.06 -16.80
C ARG A 110 18.34 -0.85 -16.45
N LEU A 111 17.29 -0.60 -17.22
CA LEU A 111 16.34 0.48 -16.95
C LEU A 111 15.81 0.37 -15.52
N ASN A 112 15.64 1.54 -14.87
CA ASN A 112 15.12 1.70 -13.51
C ASN A 112 15.87 0.96 -12.39
N ILE A 113 17.06 0.39 -12.64
CA ILE A 113 17.82 -0.25 -11.56
C ILE A 113 18.17 0.78 -10.46
N GLN A 114 17.94 0.41 -9.20
CA GLN A 114 18.22 1.27 -8.05
C GLN A 114 19.58 0.95 -7.43
N SER A 115 20.25 2.00 -6.96
CA SER A 115 21.46 1.92 -6.14
C SER A 115 21.13 1.85 -4.65
N GLY A 116 22.09 1.37 -3.86
CA GLY A 116 22.06 1.52 -2.41
C GLY A 116 22.28 2.98 -1.97
N ILE A 117 22.38 3.18 -0.65
CA ILE A 117 22.58 4.52 -0.06
C ILE A 117 23.98 5.06 -0.33
N GLU A 118 24.99 4.19 -0.46
CA GLU A 118 26.38 4.57 -0.67
C GLU A 118 26.83 4.22 -2.09
N ASP A 119 27.67 5.08 -2.68
CA ASP A 119 28.34 4.79 -3.94
C ASP A 119 29.60 3.94 -3.69
N GLY A 120 29.94 3.06 -4.63
CA GLY A 120 31.20 2.31 -4.59
C GLY A 120 31.11 0.90 -4.01
N ASP A 121 29.89 0.45 -3.70
CA ASP A 121 29.61 -0.91 -3.29
C ASP A 121 29.46 -1.85 -4.51
N LEU A 122 28.90 -3.05 -4.28
CA LEU A 122 28.65 -4.03 -5.33
C LEU A 122 27.36 -3.74 -6.14
N TYR A 123 26.59 -2.70 -5.79
CA TYR A 123 25.24 -2.45 -6.27
C TYR A 123 24.99 -0.96 -6.61
N ASP A 124 25.90 -0.33 -7.35
CA ASP A 124 25.67 1.02 -7.88
C ASP A 124 24.58 1.05 -8.99
N GLY A 125 24.05 2.21 -9.32
CA GLY A 125 22.82 2.34 -10.12
C GLY A 125 22.99 2.50 -11.64
N ALA A 126 24.01 1.94 -12.28
CA ALA A 126 24.16 1.90 -13.76
C ALA A 126 25.34 1.02 -14.22
N TRP A 127 25.43 0.77 -15.53
CA TRP A 127 26.73 0.50 -16.15
C TRP A 127 27.48 1.81 -16.36
N CYS A 128 28.77 1.87 -15.98
CA CYS A 128 29.63 3.01 -16.27
C CYS A 128 30.98 2.57 -16.84
N ALA A 129 31.34 3.13 -17.99
CA ALA A 129 32.58 2.81 -18.68
C ALA A 129 33.82 3.29 -17.91
N GLU A 130 34.90 2.51 -18.01
CA GLU A 130 36.20 2.83 -17.40
C GLU A 130 36.85 4.03 -18.07
N TYR A 131 36.82 4.06 -19.42
CA TYR A 131 37.45 5.09 -20.22
C TYR A 131 36.43 6.10 -20.75
N LYS A 132 36.77 7.39 -20.69
CA LYS A 132 35.92 8.50 -21.18
C LYS A 132 36.22 8.81 -22.66
N ASP A 133 35.94 7.86 -23.55
CA ASP A 133 36.12 8.02 -24.99
C ASP A 133 34.93 7.50 -25.80
N LYS A 134 34.96 7.71 -27.12
CA LYS A 134 33.85 7.34 -28.03
C LYS A 134 33.89 5.88 -28.51
N HIS A 135 34.83 5.07 -28.03
CA HIS A 135 34.96 3.65 -28.39
C HIS A 135 34.21 2.73 -27.42
N GLN A 136 33.62 3.31 -26.36
CA GLN A 136 32.85 2.54 -25.39
C GLN A 136 31.53 2.05 -25.98
N TRP A 137 31.09 0.89 -25.51
CA TRP A 137 29.84 0.27 -25.90
C TRP A 137 29.25 -0.60 -24.78
N PHE A 138 27.92 -0.68 -24.80
CA PHE A 138 27.07 -1.59 -24.03
C PHE A 138 26.30 -2.49 -25.00
N GLU A 139 26.37 -3.80 -24.81
CA GLU A 139 25.86 -4.82 -25.74
C GLU A 139 24.82 -5.71 -25.07
N VAL A 140 23.77 -6.05 -25.83
CA VAL A 140 22.73 -6.99 -25.42
C VAL A 140 22.57 -8.07 -26.52
N ASP A 141 22.63 -9.34 -26.13
CA ASP A 141 22.31 -10.51 -26.96
C ASP A 141 20.83 -10.87 -26.79
N ALA A 142 20.02 -10.72 -27.84
CA ALA A 142 18.62 -11.11 -27.81
C ALA A 142 18.39 -12.64 -27.90
N ILE A 143 19.45 -13.45 -27.97
CA ILE A 143 19.49 -14.93 -28.13
C ILE A 143 18.96 -15.41 -29.49
N HIS A 144 17.96 -14.71 -30.04
CA HIS A 144 17.29 -15.01 -31.29
C HIS A 144 17.37 -13.82 -32.26
N LEU A 145 17.08 -14.09 -33.53
CA LEU A 145 16.88 -13.00 -34.50
C LEU A 145 15.65 -12.19 -34.07
N THR A 146 15.87 -10.89 -33.89
CA THR A 146 14.94 -9.92 -33.32
C THR A 146 14.91 -8.68 -34.19
N LEU A 147 13.71 -8.22 -34.52
CA LEU A 147 13.44 -6.94 -35.15
C LEU A 147 13.52 -5.88 -34.06
N PHE A 148 14.65 -5.19 -33.99
CA PHE A 148 14.85 -4.09 -33.07
C PHE A 148 14.15 -2.83 -33.60
N THR A 149 13.42 -2.14 -32.72
CA THR A 149 12.63 -0.95 -33.06
C THR A 149 13.05 0.29 -32.27
N GLY A 150 13.65 0.13 -31.09
CA GLY A 150 14.04 1.26 -30.25
C GLY A 150 14.92 0.88 -29.08
N VAL A 151 15.45 1.90 -28.41
CA VAL A 151 16.18 1.82 -27.14
C VAL A 151 15.64 2.91 -26.23
N ILE A 152 15.47 2.59 -24.95
CA ILE A 152 15.16 3.56 -23.91
C ILE A 152 16.41 3.72 -23.06
N LEU A 153 16.89 4.95 -22.90
CA LEU A 153 18.04 5.27 -22.06
C LEU A 153 17.66 6.03 -20.81
N GLN A 154 18.43 5.81 -19.76
CA GLN A 154 18.33 6.51 -18.50
C GLN A 154 19.74 6.68 -17.92
N GLY A 155 19.98 7.75 -17.17
CA GLY A 155 21.27 8.02 -16.50
C GLY A 155 21.45 7.19 -15.24
N ARG A 156 22.59 7.33 -14.56
CA ARG A 156 22.89 6.60 -13.31
C ARG A 156 21.97 7.02 -12.18
N ASN A 157 21.43 6.04 -11.46
CA ASN A 157 20.81 6.28 -10.16
C ASN A 157 21.91 6.36 -9.09
N SER A 158 21.98 7.49 -8.40
CA SER A 158 22.88 7.75 -7.27
C SER A 158 22.43 9.01 -6.54
N ILE A 159 22.58 9.01 -5.21
CA ILE A 159 22.35 10.19 -4.37
C ILE A 159 23.55 11.15 -4.43
N TRP A 160 24.73 10.64 -4.77
CA TRP A 160 26.01 11.34 -4.65
C TRP A 160 26.58 11.80 -6.00
N SER A 161 26.22 11.10 -7.08
CA SER A 161 26.86 11.25 -8.39
C SER A 161 25.83 11.58 -9.49
N TRP A 162 26.27 12.39 -10.45
CA TRP A 162 25.46 12.87 -11.57
C TRP A 162 26.13 12.43 -12.87
N ASP A 163 25.71 11.28 -13.41
CA ASP A 163 26.33 10.69 -14.60
C ASP A 163 25.27 10.22 -15.60
N TRP A 164 25.36 10.67 -16.85
CA TRP A 164 24.50 10.21 -17.94
C TRP A 164 25.10 10.44 -19.31
N VAL A 165 24.65 9.62 -20.27
CA VAL A 165 24.91 9.78 -21.70
C VAL A 165 23.91 10.77 -22.32
N GLU A 166 24.42 11.73 -23.09
CA GLU A 166 23.62 12.78 -23.74
C GLU A 166 23.31 12.46 -25.20
N THR A 167 24.26 11.82 -25.90
CA THR A 167 24.04 11.34 -27.27
C THR A 167 24.74 10.00 -27.49
N TYR A 168 24.17 9.17 -28.36
CA TYR A 168 24.68 7.83 -28.65
C TYR A 168 24.37 7.41 -30.09
N LYS A 169 25.09 6.39 -30.56
CA LYS A 169 24.82 5.67 -31.80
C LYS A 169 24.42 4.23 -31.48
N ILE A 170 23.77 3.58 -32.43
CA ILE A 170 23.39 2.16 -32.31
C ILE A 170 24.13 1.36 -33.38
N GLN A 171 24.67 0.22 -32.98
CA GLN A 171 25.23 -0.79 -33.87
C GLN A 171 24.48 -2.12 -33.71
N LEU A 172 24.30 -2.84 -34.81
CA LEU A 172 23.56 -4.10 -34.86
C LEU A 172 24.42 -5.19 -35.51
N SER A 173 24.28 -6.43 -35.04
CA SER A 173 25.04 -7.57 -35.56
C SER A 173 24.26 -8.89 -35.48
N ASN A 174 24.58 -9.81 -36.38
CA ASN A 174 24.08 -11.18 -36.35
C ASN A 174 25.08 -12.18 -35.71
N ASP A 175 26.36 -11.80 -35.61
CA ASP A 175 27.45 -12.72 -35.27
C ASP A 175 28.40 -12.17 -34.20
N SER A 176 28.08 -11.02 -33.59
CA SER A 176 28.88 -10.23 -32.64
C SER A 176 30.28 -9.80 -33.13
N VAL A 177 30.64 -10.09 -34.39
CA VAL A 177 31.93 -9.75 -35.00
C VAL A 177 31.78 -8.62 -36.00
N LYS A 178 30.81 -8.72 -36.91
CA LYS A 178 30.53 -7.70 -37.93
C LYS A 178 29.39 -6.81 -37.47
N TRP A 179 29.68 -5.52 -37.31
CA TRP A 179 28.73 -4.54 -36.80
C TRP A 179 28.32 -3.57 -37.89
N GLN A 180 27.01 -3.34 -38.01
CA GLN A 180 26.42 -2.37 -38.91
C GLN A 180 25.88 -1.20 -38.08
N ILE A 181 26.25 0.02 -38.45
CA ILE A 181 25.77 1.24 -37.80
C ILE A 181 24.32 1.49 -38.24
N CYS A 182 23.46 1.87 -37.31
CA CYS A 182 22.10 2.31 -37.62
C CYS A 182 22.15 3.63 -38.41
N MET A 183 21.46 3.68 -39.55
CA MET A 183 21.47 4.83 -40.46
C MET A 183 20.12 5.57 -40.40
N ASN A 184 20.16 6.90 -40.51
CA ASN A 184 19.00 7.73 -40.78
C ASN A 184 19.09 8.23 -42.23
N GLY A 185 18.50 7.48 -43.16
CA GLY A 185 18.72 7.69 -44.57
C GLY A 185 20.17 7.36 -44.96
N THR A 186 20.95 8.37 -45.35
CA THR A 186 22.35 8.21 -45.77
C THR A 186 23.36 8.56 -44.68
N GLU A 187 22.92 9.11 -43.56
CA GLU A 187 23.78 9.54 -42.46
C GLU A 187 23.71 8.55 -41.28
N GLU A 188 24.76 8.49 -40.47
CA GLU A 188 24.74 7.70 -39.23
C GLU A 188 23.72 8.31 -38.25
N ALA A 189 22.81 7.48 -37.72
CA ALA A 189 21.80 7.95 -36.79
C ALA A 189 22.43 8.31 -35.43
N ILE A 190 22.20 9.54 -34.98
CA ILE A 190 22.58 10.01 -33.63
C ILE A 190 21.31 10.16 -32.79
N PHE A 191 21.24 9.39 -31.72
CA PHE A 191 20.13 9.38 -30.79
C PHE A 191 20.39 10.30 -29.60
N GLN A 192 19.33 10.84 -29.02
CA GLN A 192 19.40 11.70 -27.84
C GLN A 192 19.18 10.86 -26.58
N GLY A 193 20.03 11.05 -25.57
CA GLY A 193 19.87 10.52 -24.22
C GLY A 193 19.37 11.61 -23.25
N ASN A 194 19.75 11.47 -21.98
CA ASN A 194 19.42 12.43 -20.93
C ASN A 194 20.15 13.76 -21.13
N LYS A 195 19.53 14.89 -20.77
CA LYS A 195 20.13 16.24 -20.92
C LYS A 195 20.29 17.00 -19.62
N HIS A 196 19.32 16.89 -18.73
CA HIS A 196 19.25 17.72 -17.51
C HIS A 196 19.24 16.89 -16.23
N HIS A 197 18.71 15.67 -16.29
CA HIS A 197 18.52 14.82 -15.13
C HIS A 197 18.68 13.34 -15.53
N PRO A 198 19.30 12.50 -14.68
CA PRO A 198 19.53 11.09 -15.00
C PRO A 198 18.25 10.23 -14.92
N GLU A 199 17.26 10.61 -14.10
CA GLU A 199 16.12 9.72 -13.82
C GLU A 199 15.06 9.57 -14.93
N PRO A 200 14.67 10.59 -15.71
CA PRO A 200 13.64 10.38 -16.73
C PRO A 200 14.11 9.43 -17.85
N PRO A 201 13.36 8.36 -18.17
CA PRO A 201 13.63 7.52 -19.34
C PRO A 201 13.49 8.30 -20.65
N VAL A 202 14.36 8.04 -21.61
CA VAL A 202 14.40 8.72 -22.92
C VAL A 202 14.34 7.70 -24.05
N LEU A 203 13.23 7.72 -24.81
CA LEU A 203 13.02 6.85 -25.96
C LEU A 203 13.78 7.33 -27.20
N GLY A 204 14.56 6.43 -27.79
CA GLY A 204 15.18 6.56 -29.11
C GLY A 204 14.67 5.48 -30.07
N LEU A 205 13.72 5.84 -30.93
CA LEU A 205 13.21 4.94 -31.98
C LEU A 205 14.20 4.84 -33.13
N LEU A 206 14.48 3.61 -33.58
CA LEU A 206 15.31 3.38 -34.76
C LEU A 206 14.59 3.96 -36.00
N PRO A 207 15.28 4.75 -36.85
CA PRO A 207 14.69 5.28 -38.08
C PRO A 207 14.15 4.18 -39.00
N VAL A 208 14.82 3.02 -39.01
CA VAL A 208 14.41 1.82 -39.73
C VAL A 208 14.52 0.62 -38.78
N PRO A 209 13.39 -0.04 -38.44
CA PRO A 209 13.43 -1.30 -37.71
C PRO A 209 14.33 -2.32 -38.40
N THR A 210 15.25 -2.90 -37.64
CA THR A 210 16.32 -3.74 -38.22
C THR A 210 16.38 -5.09 -37.53
N VAL A 211 16.44 -6.15 -38.34
CA VAL A 211 16.58 -7.52 -37.84
C VAL A 211 18.05 -7.80 -37.53
N ALA A 212 18.33 -8.13 -36.27
CA ALA A 212 19.64 -8.57 -35.82
C ALA A 212 19.53 -9.53 -34.63
N ARG A 213 20.63 -10.07 -34.13
CA ARG A 213 20.66 -10.80 -32.85
C ARG A 213 21.21 -9.94 -31.71
N TYR A 214 22.23 -9.15 -32.01
CA TYR A 214 22.94 -8.31 -31.05
C TYR A 214 22.68 -6.84 -31.35
N ILE A 215 22.57 -6.05 -30.28
CA ILE A 215 22.50 -4.59 -30.34
C ILE A 215 23.57 -3.99 -29.42
N ARG A 216 24.22 -2.93 -29.90
CA ARG A 216 25.19 -2.13 -29.16
C ARG A 216 24.74 -0.68 -29.08
N ILE A 217 24.86 -0.11 -27.89
CA ILE A 217 24.70 1.31 -27.61
C ILE A 217 26.10 1.91 -27.48
N ASN A 218 26.44 2.89 -28.32
CA ASN A 218 27.77 3.51 -28.40
C ASN A 218 27.69 5.00 -28.01
N PRO A 219 28.02 5.37 -26.76
CA PRO A 219 28.00 6.75 -26.30
C PRO A 219 28.89 7.69 -27.13
N GLN A 220 28.37 8.87 -27.48
CA GLN A 220 29.06 9.89 -28.30
C GLN A 220 29.35 11.18 -27.52
N SER A 221 28.45 11.55 -26.61
CA SER A 221 28.65 12.60 -25.62
C SER A 221 27.96 12.23 -24.31
N TRP A 222 28.41 12.83 -23.22
CA TRP A 222 27.93 12.58 -21.86
C TRP A 222 28.05 13.89 -21.07
N TYR A 223 27.41 13.92 -19.90
CA TYR A 223 27.44 15.09 -19.03
C TYR A 223 28.87 15.56 -18.78
N SER A 224 29.13 16.84 -19.09
CA SER A 224 30.50 17.41 -19.07
C SER A 224 31.24 17.25 -17.74
N ASN A 225 30.53 17.25 -16.61
CA ASN A 225 31.11 17.06 -15.28
C ASN A 225 31.04 15.62 -14.77
N GLY A 226 30.44 14.69 -15.52
CA GLY A 226 30.25 13.30 -15.15
C GLY A 226 31.12 12.32 -15.95
N THR A 227 30.66 11.08 -16.05
CA THR A 227 31.25 10.03 -16.89
C THR A 227 30.20 9.36 -17.78
N ILE A 228 30.66 8.43 -18.63
CA ILE A 228 29.79 7.58 -19.45
C ILE A 228 29.11 6.58 -18.52
N CYS A 229 27.87 6.85 -18.15
CA CYS A 229 26.99 5.93 -17.45
C CYS A 229 25.63 5.86 -18.14
N LEU A 230 25.08 4.66 -18.24
CA LEU A 230 23.71 4.47 -18.70
C LEU A 230 23.05 3.25 -18.08
N ARG A 231 21.72 3.33 -18.05
CA ARG A 231 20.75 2.26 -17.88
C ARG A 231 19.94 2.17 -19.17
N ALA A 232 19.51 0.99 -19.56
CA ALA A 232 18.81 0.80 -20.83
C ALA A 232 17.67 -0.21 -20.76
N GLU A 233 16.69 -0.02 -21.64
CA GLU A 233 15.75 -1.05 -22.10
C GLU A 233 15.81 -1.13 -23.63
N ILE A 234 15.63 -2.32 -24.20
CA ILE A 234 15.68 -2.55 -25.65
C ILE A 234 14.29 -2.96 -26.12
N LEU A 235 13.80 -2.32 -27.19
CA LEU A 235 12.53 -2.67 -27.80
C LEU A 235 12.77 -3.57 -29.02
N GLY A 236 12.14 -4.76 -29.04
CA GLY A 236 12.30 -5.68 -30.15
C GLY A 236 11.35 -6.89 -30.17
N CYS A 237 11.06 -7.39 -31.38
CA CYS A 237 10.21 -8.56 -31.60
C CYS A 237 10.98 -9.69 -32.26
N ARG A 238 10.86 -10.94 -31.79
CA ARG A 238 11.49 -12.09 -32.47
C ARG A 238 10.97 -12.26 -33.90
N VAL A 239 11.87 -12.55 -34.86
CA VAL A 239 11.59 -12.55 -36.32
C VAL A 239 11.11 -13.88 -36.86
N ASN A 240 11.33 -15.00 -36.17
CA ASN A 240 10.86 -16.33 -36.62
C ASN A 240 10.60 -17.24 -35.40
N GLY A 241 9.61 -16.87 -34.59
CA GLY A 241 8.79 -17.84 -33.88
C GLY A 241 7.41 -17.82 -34.54
N ASN A 242 6.67 -18.92 -34.50
CA ASN A 242 5.22 -18.88 -34.66
C ASN A 242 4.68 -17.60 -33.96
N PRO A 243 3.75 -16.80 -34.49
CA PRO A 243 3.16 -15.70 -33.71
C PRO A 243 2.64 -16.19 -32.34
N ASN A 244 2.40 -17.51 -32.23
CA ASN A 244 2.16 -18.28 -31.01
C ASN A 244 3.39 -18.66 -30.15
N LEU A 245 4.57 -18.07 -30.39
CA LEU A 245 5.82 -18.28 -29.64
C LEU A 245 6.47 -16.95 -29.17
N ASN A 246 5.92 -15.81 -29.61
CA ASN A 246 6.09 -14.51 -28.92
C ASN A 246 5.03 -14.31 -27.85
N SER A 247 3.89 -14.98 -27.98
CA SER A 247 3.22 -15.55 -26.82
C SER A 247 3.98 -16.80 -26.45
N ILE A 248 4.53 -16.87 -25.24
CA ILE A 248 4.46 -18.16 -24.56
C ILE A 248 2.96 -18.46 -24.54
N VAL A 249 2.44 -19.25 -25.48
CA VAL A 249 1.19 -19.97 -25.26
C VAL A 249 1.53 -21.00 -24.19
N ILE A 250 1.76 -20.53 -22.96
CA ILE A 250 1.08 -21.13 -21.83
C ILE A 250 -0.34 -21.19 -22.35
N HIS A 251 -0.89 -22.39 -22.48
CA HIS A 251 -2.33 -22.51 -22.52
C HIS A 251 -2.81 -21.77 -21.28
N LEU A 252 -3.13 -20.47 -21.43
CA LEU A 252 -3.64 -19.64 -20.35
C LEU A 252 -4.90 -20.37 -19.94
N LYS A 253 -4.79 -21.06 -18.81
CA LYS A 253 -5.85 -21.93 -18.33
C LYS A 253 -7.09 -21.07 -18.03
N ASP A 254 -6.84 -19.81 -17.72
CA ASP A 254 -7.80 -18.80 -17.36
C ASP A 254 -7.93 -17.78 -18.51
N ASP A 255 -9.14 -17.66 -19.04
CA ASP A 255 -9.51 -16.76 -20.15
C ASP A 255 -9.73 -15.32 -19.64
N LEU A 256 -8.70 -14.63 -19.12
CA LEU A 256 -8.82 -13.31 -18.47
C LEU A 256 -8.39 -12.13 -19.38
N ASP A 257 -8.88 -10.91 -19.10
CA ASP A 257 -8.42 -9.68 -19.79
C ASP A 257 -7.04 -9.22 -19.25
N PHE A 258 -5.96 -9.59 -19.94
CA PHE A 258 -4.59 -9.22 -19.61
C PHE A 258 -4.10 -8.01 -20.41
N ARG A 259 -4.22 -6.83 -19.80
CA ARG A 259 -3.70 -5.55 -20.29
C ARG A 259 -3.78 -4.53 -19.17
N HIS A 260 -3.14 -3.39 -19.34
CA HIS A 260 -3.31 -2.27 -18.44
C HIS A 260 -4.66 -1.59 -18.66
N HIS A 261 -5.39 -1.36 -17.58
CA HIS A 261 -6.72 -0.75 -17.62
C HIS A 261 -6.64 0.70 -17.15
N ASN A 262 -6.86 1.68 -18.01
CA ASN A 262 -7.14 3.05 -17.54
C ASN A 262 -8.39 3.09 -16.66
N TYR A 263 -8.62 4.18 -15.94
CA TYR A 263 -9.72 4.32 -15.00
C TYR A 263 -11.11 4.05 -15.65
N LYS A 264 -11.30 4.43 -16.91
CA LYS A 264 -12.56 4.14 -17.63
C LYS A 264 -12.72 2.65 -17.90
N GLU A 265 -11.65 1.98 -18.32
CA GLU A 265 -11.64 0.56 -18.65
C GLU A 265 -11.73 -0.32 -17.39
N MET A 266 -11.04 0.05 -16.31
CA MET A 266 -11.16 -0.60 -15.00
C MET A 266 -12.62 -0.64 -14.55
N ARG A 267 -13.31 0.51 -14.59
CA ARG A 267 -14.75 0.57 -14.26
C ARG A 267 -15.60 -0.30 -15.18
N LYS A 268 -15.28 -0.35 -16.47
CA LYS A 268 -15.99 -1.18 -17.44
C LYS A 268 -15.83 -2.67 -17.11
N LEU A 269 -14.62 -3.09 -16.75
CA LEU A 269 -14.31 -4.46 -16.35
C LEU A 269 -15.03 -4.85 -15.05
N MET A 270 -14.97 -3.99 -14.02
CA MET A 270 -15.68 -4.23 -12.76
C MET A 270 -17.20 -4.37 -12.98
N LYS A 271 -17.76 -3.53 -13.86
CA LYS A 271 -19.17 -3.61 -14.26
C LYS A 271 -19.47 -4.92 -14.99
N SER A 272 -18.62 -5.36 -15.92
CA SER A 272 -18.86 -6.62 -16.63
C SER A 272 -18.78 -7.85 -15.71
N VAL A 273 -17.89 -7.86 -14.72
CA VAL A 273 -17.85 -8.92 -13.70
C VAL A 273 -19.15 -8.94 -12.88
N THR A 274 -19.67 -7.76 -12.53
CA THR A 274 -20.94 -7.65 -11.80
C THR A 274 -22.12 -8.13 -12.65
N GLU A 275 -22.13 -7.83 -13.95
CA GLU A 275 -23.14 -8.32 -14.88
C GLU A 275 -23.03 -9.85 -15.11
N GLU A 276 -21.83 -10.41 -15.00
CA GLU A 276 -21.59 -11.85 -15.16
C GLU A 276 -21.98 -12.66 -13.91
N CYS A 277 -21.78 -12.09 -12.72
CA CYS A 277 -22.02 -12.71 -11.40
C CYS A 277 -22.78 -11.79 -10.43
N PRO A 278 -24.02 -11.36 -10.75
CA PRO A 278 -24.75 -10.37 -9.94
C PRO A 278 -25.13 -10.91 -8.56
N ASP A 279 -25.31 -12.22 -8.42
CA ASP A 279 -25.74 -12.84 -7.15
C ASP A 279 -24.65 -12.85 -6.09
N ILE A 280 -23.38 -12.74 -6.49
CA ILE A 280 -22.24 -12.81 -5.57
C ILE A 280 -21.35 -11.57 -5.57
N THR A 281 -21.70 -10.52 -6.31
CA THR A 281 -20.86 -9.33 -6.43
C THR A 281 -21.63 -8.03 -6.22
N HIS A 282 -20.96 -7.05 -5.64
CA HIS A 282 -21.50 -5.71 -5.47
C HIS A 282 -20.39 -4.65 -5.55
N VAL A 283 -20.55 -3.68 -6.44
CA VAL A 283 -19.58 -2.59 -6.60
C VAL A 283 -20.06 -1.35 -5.87
N TYR A 284 -19.23 -0.84 -4.96
CA TYR A 284 -19.49 0.39 -4.22
C TYR A 284 -18.28 1.34 -4.27
N THR A 285 -18.42 2.52 -3.68
CA THR A 285 -17.36 3.53 -3.64
C THR A 285 -17.10 4.00 -2.22
N ILE A 286 -15.83 4.10 -1.83
CA ILE A 286 -15.42 4.51 -0.47
C ILE A 286 -15.11 6.01 -0.37
N GLY A 287 -15.00 6.69 -1.51
CA GLY A 287 -14.66 8.10 -1.56
C GLY A 287 -14.29 8.55 -2.96
N ARG A 288 -13.58 9.67 -3.05
CA ARG A 288 -13.06 10.22 -4.30
C ARG A 288 -11.61 10.64 -4.12
N SER A 289 -10.83 10.52 -5.18
CA SER A 289 -9.51 11.11 -5.31
C SER A 289 -9.61 12.63 -5.39
N TYR A 290 -8.45 13.29 -5.34
CA TYR A 290 -8.38 14.74 -5.47
C TYR A 290 -9.03 15.27 -6.76
N THR A 291 -8.78 14.62 -7.91
CA THR A 291 -9.39 15.02 -9.19
C THR A 291 -10.85 14.59 -9.34
N GLY A 292 -11.43 13.94 -8.31
CA GLY A 292 -12.84 13.57 -8.25
C GLY A 292 -13.16 12.18 -8.80
N LEU A 293 -12.14 11.35 -9.12
CA LEU A 293 -12.30 9.95 -9.50
C LEU A 293 -12.77 9.16 -8.28
N LYS A 294 -13.77 8.30 -8.45
CA LYS A 294 -14.31 7.49 -7.36
C LYS A 294 -13.36 6.32 -7.08
N LEU A 295 -13.10 6.07 -5.80
CA LEU A 295 -12.38 4.87 -5.37
C LEU A 295 -13.38 3.71 -5.30
N TYR A 296 -13.36 2.84 -6.31
CA TYR A 296 -14.28 1.71 -6.44
C TYR A 296 -13.76 0.49 -5.70
N VAL A 297 -14.66 -0.22 -5.02
CA VAL A 297 -14.40 -1.50 -4.38
C VAL A 297 -15.36 -2.52 -4.96
N MET A 298 -14.86 -3.71 -5.31
CA MET A 298 -15.70 -4.87 -5.59
C MET A 298 -15.82 -5.72 -4.34
N GLU A 299 -17.05 -5.89 -3.89
CA GLU A 299 -17.42 -6.89 -2.91
C GLU A 299 -17.72 -8.22 -3.60
N ILE A 300 -17.23 -9.33 -3.04
CA ILE A 300 -17.55 -10.70 -3.45
C ILE A 300 -17.93 -11.51 -2.21
N SER A 301 -19.15 -12.02 -2.16
CA SER A 301 -19.73 -12.84 -1.08
C SER A 301 -21.01 -13.50 -1.61
N ASP A 302 -21.50 -14.59 -1.01
CA ASP A 302 -22.82 -15.15 -1.35
C ASP A 302 -23.99 -14.29 -0.84
N ASN A 303 -23.75 -13.31 0.05
CA ASN A 303 -24.75 -12.33 0.52
C ASN A 303 -24.23 -10.88 0.41
N PRO A 304 -23.98 -10.36 -0.80
CA PRO A 304 -23.37 -9.06 -0.98
C PRO A 304 -24.22 -7.91 -0.40
N GLY A 305 -23.55 -6.92 0.19
CA GLY A 305 -24.08 -5.74 0.84
C GLY A 305 -24.35 -5.89 2.34
N LYS A 306 -24.16 -7.08 2.92
CA LYS A 306 -24.50 -7.35 4.32
C LYS A 306 -23.43 -8.20 5.00
N HIS A 307 -23.01 -7.75 6.17
CA HIS A 307 -22.21 -8.56 7.08
C HIS A 307 -23.03 -9.71 7.68
N GLU A 308 -22.48 -10.92 7.66
CA GLU A 308 -23.09 -12.10 8.28
C GLU A 308 -22.36 -12.53 9.56
N LEU A 309 -23.13 -12.94 10.56
CA LEU A 309 -22.60 -13.27 11.88
C LEU A 309 -21.55 -14.39 11.80
N GLY A 310 -20.31 -14.06 12.17
CA GLY A 310 -19.18 -15.00 12.19
C GLY A 310 -18.48 -15.19 10.83
N GLU A 311 -18.93 -14.50 9.78
CA GLU A 311 -18.26 -14.41 8.48
C GLU A 311 -17.16 -13.34 8.55
N PRO A 312 -15.87 -13.71 8.40
CA PRO A 312 -14.79 -12.72 8.41
C PRO A 312 -14.81 -11.83 7.17
N GLU A 313 -14.42 -10.57 7.39
CA GLU A 313 -14.23 -9.57 6.34
C GLU A 313 -12.74 -9.53 5.93
N PHE A 314 -12.48 -9.70 4.63
CA PHE A 314 -11.13 -9.67 4.04
C PHE A 314 -11.01 -8.52 3.03
N ARG A 315 -9.81 -7.94 2.88
CA ARG A 315 -9.55 -7.02 1.75
C ARG A 315 -8.18 -7.16 1.08
N TYR A 316 -8.14 -6.82 -0.21
CA TYR A 316 -6.92 -6.44 -0.91
C TYR A 316 -7.00 -4.98 -1.32
N VAL A 317 -5.88 -4.26 -1.15
CA VAL A 317 -5.70 -2.88 -1.63
C VAL A 317 -4.54 -2.85 -2.62
N ALA A 318 -4.74 -2.22 -3.76
CA ALA A 318 -3.68 -2.05 -4.76
C ALA A 318 -3.63 -0.62 -5.30
N GLY A 319 -2.51 -0.31 -5.96
CA GLY A 319 -2.31 0.96 -6.64
C GLY A 319 -2.40 2.15 -5.70
N MET A 320 -1.85 2.03 -4.48
CA MET A 320 -1.68 3.19 -3.60
C MET A 320 -0.54 4.10 -4.08
N HIS A 321 0.49 3.48 -4.68
CA HIS A 321 1.40 4.15 -5.62
C HIS A 321 0.89 3.89 -7.03
N GLY A 322 0.59 4.97 -7.77
CA GLY A 322 -0.11 4.84 -9.05
C GLY A 322 0.74 4.19 -10.15
N ASN A 323 2.06 4.28 -10.09
CA ASN A 323 2.97 3.63 -11.03
C ASN A 323 3.32 2.17 -10.68
N GLU A 324 2.85 1.67 -9.54
CA GLU A 324 3.01 0.27 -9.12
C GLU A 324 1.80 -0.54 -9.62
N ALA A 325 1.75 -0.73 -10.95
CA ALA A 325 0.57 -1.13 -11.69
C ALA A 325 0.20 -2.61 -11.56
N LEU A 326 1.16 -3.49 -11.24
CA LEU A 326 0.92 -4.94 -11.26
C LEU A 326 -0.19 -5.35 -10.28
N GLY A 327 -0.17 -4.84 -9.04
CA GLY A 327 -1.19 -5.16 -8.04
C GLY A 327 -2.61 -4.81 -8.48
N ARG A 328 -2.77 -3.69 -9.21
CA ARG A 328 -4.06 -3.26 -9.77
C ARG A 328 -4.59 -4.31 -10.73
N GLU A 329 -3.76 -4.73 -11.69
CA GLU A 329 -4.17 -5.68 -12.73
C GLU A 329 -4.43 -7.08 -12.14
N LEU A 330 -3.60 -7.54 -11.20
CA LEU A 330 -3.84 -8.81 -10.48
C LEU A 330 -5.19 -8.81 -9.74
N VAL A 331 -5.57 -7.70 -9.10
CA VAL A 331 -6.86 -7.58 -8.42
C VAL A 331 -8.02 -7.60 -9.43
N LEU A 332 -7.89 -6.96 -10.60
CA LEU A 332 -8.90 -7.03 -11.66
C LEU A 332 -9.00 -8.43 -12.30
N ASN A 333 -7.88 -9.15 -12.41
CA ASN A 333 -7.85 -10.54 -12.85
C ASN A 333 -8.48 -11.46 -11.80
N LEU A 334 -8.23 -11.23 -10.50
CA LEU A 334 -8.84 -11.99 -9.41
C LEU A 334 -10.37 -11.85 -9.40
N MET A 335 -10.91 -10.64 -9.63
CA MET A 335 -12.36 -10.42 -9.76
C MET A 335 -12.98 -11.30 -10.86
N GLN A 336 -12.37 -11.33 -12.04
CA GLN A 336 -12.83 -12.17 -13.16
C GLN A 336 -12.71 -13.66 -12.84
N TYR A 337 -11.57 -14.06 -12.26
CA TYR A 337 -11.27 -15.44 -11.90
C TYR A 337 -12.28 -15.99 -10.89
N MET A 338 -12.51 -15.28 -9.78
CA MET A 338 -13.43 -15.72 -8.74
C MET A 338 -14.86 -15.87 -9.27
N CYS A 339 -15.36 -14.90 -10.05
CA CYS A 339 -16.69 -14.99 -10.66
C CYS A 339 -16.82 -16.23 -11.57
N ARG A 340 -15.85 -16.45 -12.46
CA ARG A 340 -15.92 -17.54 -13.44
C ARG A 340 -15.73 -18.91 -12.81
N GLU A 341 -14.79 -19.05 -11.87
CA GLU A 341 -14.57 -20.31 -11.16
C GLU A 341 -15.72 -20.65 -10.22
N TYR A 342 -16.35 -19.64 -9.60
CA TYR A 342 -17.60 -19.83 -8.84
C TYR A 342 -18.70 -20.40 -9.74
N LYS A 343 -18.92 -19.81 -10.92
CA LYS A 343 -19.92 -20.31 -11.90
C LYS A 343 -19.62 -21.70 -12.44
N LYS A 344 -18.34 -22.08 -12.53
CA LYS A 344 -17.92 -23.45 -12.88
C LYS A 344 -18.09 -24.45 -11.74
N GLY A 345 -18.43 -24.00 -10.52
CA GLY A 345 -18.59 -24.86 -9.36
C GLY A 345 -17.28 -25.33 -8.73
N ASN A 346 -16.19 -24.57 -8.91
CA ASN A 346 -14.91 -24.85 -8.27
C ASN A 346 -15.07 -24.76 -6.74
N GLN A 347 -15.01 -25.90 -6.05
CA GLN A 347 -15.33 -26.01 -4.63
C GLN A 347 -14.47 -25.13 -3.72
N ARG A 348 -13.21 -24.87 -4.10
CA ARG A 348 -12.33 -23.97 -3.35
C ARG A 348 -12.87 -22.54 -3.36
N ILE A 349 -13.23 -22.05 -4.56
CA ILE A 349 -13.73 -20.68 -4.76
C ILE A 349 -15.15 -20.53 -4.22
N VAL A 350 -16.03 -21.52 -4.43
CA VAL A 350 -17.37 -21.55 -3.84
C VAL A 350 -17.27 -21.41 -2.32
N ARG A 351 -16.44 -22.24 -1.67
CA ARG A 351 -16.23 -22.18 -0.23
C ARG A 351 -15.70 -20.82 0.22
N LEU A 352 -14.72 -20.27 -0.49
CA LEU A 352 -14.11 -18.99 -0.15
C LEU A 352 -15.13 -17.85 -0.20
N VAL A 353 -15.97 -17.82 -1.24
CA VAL A 353 -17.04 -16.82 -1.42
C VAL A 353 -18.19 -16.98 -0.42
N THR A 354 -18.52 -18.21 0.00
CA THR A 354 -19.60 -18.47 0.97
C THR A 354 -19.19 -18.32 2.42
N GLU A 355 -17.89 -18.42 2.71
CA GLU A 355 -17.37 -18.34 4.08
C GLU A 355 -16.68 -17.00 4.37
N THR A 356 -16.50 -16.14 3.37
CA THR A 356 -15.71 -14.90 3.48
C THR A 356 -16.36 -13.79 2.69
N ARG A 357 -16.44 -12.60 3.30
CA ARG A 357 -16.83 -11.40 2.61
C ARG A 357 -15.59 -10.63 2.16
N ILE A 358 -15.39 -10.60 0.84
CA ILE A 358 -14.14 -10.20 0.21
C ILE A 358 -14.31 -8.82 -0.40
N HIS A 359 -13.40 -7.90 -0.10
CA HIS A 359 -13.41 -6.55 -0.65
C HIS A 359 -12.12 -6.21 -1.40
N LEU A 360 -12.25 -5.88 -2.68
CA LEU A 360 -11.13 -5.66 -3.58
C LEU A 360 -11.09 -4.21 -4.07
N LEU A 361 -10.08 -3.45 -3.63
CA LEU A 361 -9.80 -2.07 -4.07
C LEU A 361 -8.63 -2.08 -5.07
N PRO A 362 -8.88 -2.06 -6.39
CA PRO A 362 -7.83 -2.16 -7.39
C PRO A 362 -6.96 -0.90 -7.51
N SER A 363 -7.44 0.26 -7.05
CA SER A 363 -6.72 1.53 -7.18
C SER A 363 -7.11 2.51 -6.09
N MET A 364 -6.24 2.62 -5.09
CA MET A 364 -6.34 3.64 -4.04
C MET A 364 -5.93 5.03 -4.57
N ASN A 365 -4.94 5.11 -5.46
CA ASN A 365 -4.46 6.33 -6.12
C ASN A 365 -4.74 6.30 -7.64
N PRO A 366 -6.01 6.49 -8.06
CA PRO A 366 -6.34 6.49 -9.48
C PRO A 366 -5.77 7.72 -10.22
N ASP A 367 -5.53 8.83 -9.53
CA ASP A 367 -4.96 10.05 -10.13
C ASP A 367 -3.51 9.81 -10.56
N GLY A 368 -2.68 9.28 -9.67
CA GLY A 368 -1.29 8.92 -9.97
C GLY A 368 -1.19 7.85 -11.07
N TYR A 369 -2.09 6.86 -11.05
CA TYR A 369 -2.13 5.82 -12.09
C TYR A 369 -2.42 6.41 -13.48
N GLU A 370 -3.36 7.34 -13.62
CA GLU A 370 -3.66 7.95 -14.93
C GLU A 370 -2.46 8.73 -15.48
N GLU A 371 -1.63 9.34 -14.63
CA GLU A 371 -0.40 10.02 -15.06
C GLU A 371 0.66 9.01 -15.53
N ALA A 372 0.90 7.93 -14.78
CA ALA A 372 1.81 6.87 -15.19
C ALA A 372 1.32 6.16 -16.49
N TYR A 373 0.02 5.86 -16.57
CA TYR A 373 -0.59 5.20 -17.72
C TYR A 373 -0.45 6.03 -19.02
N LYS A 374 -0.56 7.36 -18.95
CA LYS A 374 -0.36 8.23 -20.13
C LYS A 374 1.07 8.18 -20.67
N LYS A 375 2.05 7.94 -19.80
CA LYS A 375 3.47 7.81 -20.19
C LYS A 375 3.74 6.43 -20.80
N GLY A 376 3.12 5.39 -20.25
CA GLY A 376 3.35 4.00 -20.62
C GLY A 376 4.30 3.30 -19.63
N SER A 377 4.29 1.96 -19.68
CA SER A 377 5.02 1.07 -18.75
C SER A 377 6.49 1.44 -18.63
N GLU A 378 7.18 1.61 -19.76
CA GLU A 378 8.63 1.78 -19.80
C GLU A 378 9.06 3.23 -19.54
N LEU A 379 8.14 4.20 -19.65
CA LEU A 379 8.46 5.63 -19.64
C LEU A 379 7.96 6.36 -18.39
N ALA A 380 7.10 5.75 -17.59
CA ALA A 380 6.71 6.29 -16.28
C ALA A 380 7.90 6.34 -15.31
N GLY A 381 8.87 5.43 -15.46
CA GLY A 381 10.04 5.37 -14.60
C GLY A 381 9.69 5.14 -13.12
N TRP A 382 10.62 5.49 -12.24
CA TRP A 382 10.52 5.12 -10.82
C TRP A 382 9.53 5.97 -9.99
N ALA A 383 9.24 7.20 -10.41
CA ALA A 383 8.54 8.19 -9.58
C ALA A 383 7.28 8.81 -10.22
N ASP A 384 7.18 8.90 -11.55
CA ASP A 384 6.03 9.56 -12.18
C ASP A 384 4.76 8.73 -11.92
N GLY A 385 3.77 9.34 -11.28
CA GLY A 385 2.53 8.67 -10.89
C GLY A 385 2.58 7.94 -9.54
N ARG A 386 3.71 7.92 -8.83
CA ARG A 386 3.80 7.36 -7.47
C ARG A 386 2.90 8.11 -6.48
N TYR A 387 3.04 9.42 -6.43
CA TYR A 387 2.37 10.30 -5.47
C TYR A 387 0.90 10.54 -5.85
N SER A 388 0.09 10.98 -4.89
CA SER A 388 -1.23 11.53 -5.18
C SER A 388 -1.12 12.77 -6.07
N PHE A 389 -2.25 13.27 -6.58
CA PHE A 389 -2.28 14.51 -7.37
C PHE A 389 -1.64 15.70 -6.64
N GLU A 390 -1.74 15.73 -5.30
CA GLU A 390 -1.19 16.79 -4.46
C GLU A 390 0.32 16.62 -4.18
N GLY A 391 0.96 15.57 -4.70
CA GLY A 391 2.35 15.24 -4.43
C GLY A 391 2.58 14.57 -3.08
N ILE A 392 1.54 13.95 -2.50
CA ILE A 392 1.61 13.26 -1.21
C ILE A 392 1.87 11.77 -1.44
N ASP A 393 2.83 11.19 -0.73
CA ASP A 393 2.99 9.73 -0.69
C ASP A 393 1.94 9.15 0.26
N LEU A 394 0.97 8.41 -0.28
CA LEU A 394 -0.13 7.86 0.50
C LEU A 394 0.34 6.86 1.57
N ASN A 395 1.49 6.21 1.38
CA ASN A 395 2.06 5.29 2.38
C ASN A 395 2.87 5.98 3.49
N HIS A 396 2.92 7.31 3.47
CA HIS A 396 3.43 8.15 4.57
C HIS A 396 2.36 9.10 5.11
N ASN A 397 1.10 8.90 4.70
CA ASN A 397 0.03 9.85 4.98
C ASN A 397 -0.93 9.40 6.07
N PHE A 398 -0.90 8.13 6.52
CA PHE A 398 -1.72 7.68 7.65
C PHE A 398 -1.22 8.27 8.98
N PRO A 399 -2.07 8.37 10.02
CA PRO A 399 -1.61 8.80 11.34
C PRO A 399 -0.53 7.85 11.85
N ASP A 400 0.61 8.40 12.24
CA ASP A 400 1.66 7.67 12.94
C ASP A 400 1.21 7.34 14.38
N LEU A 401 0.55 6.19 14.52
CA LEU A 401 0.07 5.70 15.82
C LEU A 401 1.17 4.97 16.61
N ASN A 402 2.27 4.59 15.96
CA ASN A 402 3.40 3.89 16.57
C ASN A 402 4.04 4.77 17.64
N ASN A 403 4.42 5.99 17.27
CA ASN A 403 5.04 6.94 18.19
C ASN A 403 4.09 7.34 19.32
N ILE A 404 2.79 7.49 19.05
CA ILE A 404 1.77 7.75 20.07
C ILE A 404 1.70 6.60 21.09
N MET A 405 1.72 5.35 20.60
CA MET A 405 1.72 4.17 21.46
C MET A 405 2.98 4.11 22.32
N TRP A 406 4.15 4.25 21.71
CA TRP A 406 5.43 4.10 22.39
C TRP A 406 5.66 5.21 23.41
N ASP A 407 5.34 6.47 23.08
CA ASP A 407 5.37 7.58 24.03
C ASP A 407 4.46 7.29 25.24
N ALA A 408 3.23 6.84 24.98
CA ALA A 408 2.29 6.51 26.05
C ALA A 408 2.82 5.36 26.93
N GLN A 409 3.47 4.35 26.36
CA GLN A 409 4.10 3.25 27.08
C GLN A 409 5.29 3.71 27.94
N GLU A 410 6.13 4.61 27.43
CA GLU A 410 7.31 5.12 28.13
C GLU A 410 6.92 5.98 29.35
N TYR A 411 5.93 6.86 29.21
CA TYR A 411 5.53 7.77 30.28
C TYR A 411 4.50 7.19 31.26
N ALA A 412 3.94 6.01 30.98
CA ALA A 412 2.91 5.43 31.82
C ALA A 412 3.46 4.92 33.16
N ALA A 413 2.85 5.37 34.27
CA ALA A 413 3.12 4.80 35.60
C ALA A 413 2.72 3.31 35.71
N ASP A 414 1.82 2.85 34.85
CA ASP A 414 1.38 1.46 34.74
C ASP A 414 1.17 1.14 33.25
N PRO A 415 2.16 0.50 32.59
CA PRO A 415 2.09 0.15 31.18
C PRO A 415 0.88 -0.71 30.82
N SER A 416 0.36 -1.52 31.76
CA SER A 416 -0.80 -2.38 31.54
C SER A 416 -2.12 -1.62 31.32
N LYS A 417 -2.12 -0.30 31.56
CA LYS A 417 -3.26 0.59 31.33
C LYS A 417 -3.15 1.38 30.02
N VAL A 418 -2.05 1.27 29.30
CA VAL A 418 -1.88 1.94 28.01
C VAL A 418 -2.66 1.16 26.95
N PRO A 419 -3.46 1.83 26.10
CA PRO A 419 -4.12 1.15 24.99
C PRO A 419 -3.10 0.50 24.06
N ASN A 420 -3.28 -0.79 23.77
CA ASN A 420 -2.46 -1.57 22.84
C ASN A 420 -3.22 -1.92 21.53
N HIS A 421 -4.42 -1.37 21.35
CA HIS A 421 -5.32 -1.58 20.22
C HIS A 421 -6.28 -0.38 20.11
N TYR A 422 -6.82 -0.13 18.91
CA TYR A 422 -7.73 1.00 18.63
C TYR A 422 -7.21 2.32 19.19
N ILE A 423 -5.93 2.60 18.93
CA ILE A 423 -5.29 3.86 19.35
C ILE A 423 -6.02 5.01 18.65
N PRO A 424 -6.56 6.00 19.39
CA PRO A 424 -7.40 7.02 18.79
C PRO A 424 -6.62 7.87 17.79
N ILE A 425 -7.26 8.19 16.66
CA ILE A 425 -6.72 9.13 15.68
C ILE A 425 -6.57 10.51 16.36
N PRO A 426 -5.41 11.17 16.25
CA PRO A 426 -5.21 12.48 16.85
C PRO A 426 -6.19 13.54 16.33
N GLU A 427 -6.65 14.42 17.21
CA GLU A 427 -7.62 15.47 16.85
C GLU A 427 -7.11 16.36 15.71
N TYR A 428 -5.81 16.67 15.68
CA TYR A 428 -5.22 17.49 14.60
C TYR A 428 -5.36 16.84 13.22
N TYR A 429 -5.40 15.51 13.14
CA TYR A 429 -5.48 14.76 11.89
C TYR A 429 -6.90 14.82 11.28
N THR A 430 -7.91 15.02 12.13
CA THR A 430 -9.32 15.12 11.71
C THR A 430 -9.73 16.52 11.23
N LYS A 431 -8.86 17.51 11.36
CA LYS A 431 -9.14 18.88 10.90
C LYS A 431 -9.16 18.96 9.38
N GLU A 432 -9.99 19.87 8.85
CA GLU A 432 -10.12 20.10 7.40
C GLU A 432 -8.83 20.64 6.77
N ASP A 433 -8.02 21.39 7.54
CA ASP A 433 -6.74 21.97 7.10
C ASP A 433 -5.53 21.03 7.28
N ALA A 434 -5.74 19.82 7.80
CA ALA A 434 -4.67 18.83 7.92
C ALA A 434 -4.27 18.30 6.55
N MET A 435 -2.96 18.15 6.32
CA MET A 435 -2.37 17.63 5.08
C MET A 435 -2.58 16.11 4.97
N VAL A 436 -3.83 15.72 4.74
CA VAL A 436 -4.27 14.33 4.57
C VAL A 436 -5.03 14.22 3.27
N ALA A 437 -4.50 13.40 2.37
CA ALA A 437 -5.06 13.19 1.05
C ALA A 437 -6.50 12.62 1.15
N PRO A 438 -7.41 13.00 0.25
CA PRO A 438 -8.79 12.51 0.27
C PRO A 438 -8.88 10.98 0.12
N GLU A 439 -7.93 10.36 -0.59
CA GLU A 439 -7.78 8.90 -0.70
C GLU A 439 -7.51 8.27 0.67
N THR A 440 -6.58 8.81 1.45
CA THR A 440 -6.26 8.36 2.80
C THR A 440 -7.48 8.46 3.73
N ARG A 441 -8.20 9.58 3.69
CA ARG A 441 -9.42 9.76 4.50
C ARG A 441 -10.51 8.75 4.14
N ALA A 442 -10.70 8.49 2.85
CA ALA A 442 -11.67 7.51 2.35
C ALA A 442 -11.34 6.09 2.84
N VAL A 443 -10.06 5.71 2.78
CA VAL A 443 -9.60 4.39 3.25
C VAL A 443 -9.69 4.26 4.76
N ILE A 444 -9.36 5.30 5.54
CA ILE A 444 -9.53 5.30 7.00
C ILE A 444 -11.00 5.10 7.38
N SER A 445 -11.93 5.84 6.75
CA SER A 445 -13.37 5.66 7.00
C SER A 445 -13.80 4.23 6.68
N TRP A 446 -13.35 3.70 5.54
CA TRP A 446 -13.66 2.34 5.11
C TRP A 446 -13.15 1.27 6.09
N MET A 447 -11.94 1.46 6.64
CA MET A 447 -11.37 0.60 7.69
C MET A 447 -12.16 0.63 9.00
N GLN A 448 -12.86 1.74 9.29
CA GLN A 448 -13.69 1.89 10.49
C GLN A 448 -15.10 1.34 10.30
N ASP A 449 -15.62 1.35 9.07
CA ASP A 449 -16.98 0.95 8.73
C ASP A 449 -17.16 -0.57 8.65
N ILE A 450 -16.10 -1.31 8.26
CA ILE A 450 -16.14 -2.77 8.06
C ILE A 450 -15.17 -3.44 9.04
N PRO A 451 -15.59 -4.51 9.75
CA PRO A 451 -14.73 -5.20 10.72
C PRO A 451 -13.70 -6.12 10.03
N PHE A 452 -12.80 -5.53 9.24
CA PHE A 452 -11.73 -6.25 8.55
C PHE A 452 -10.85 -7.05 9.51
N VAL A 453 -10.61 -8.31 9.16
CA VAL A 453 -9.81 -9.26 9.95
C VAL A 453 -8.41 -9.39 9.36
N LEU A 454 -8.31 -9.55 8.04
CA LEU A 454 -7.05 -9.73 7.33
C LEU A 454 -7.06 -8.88 6.05
N SER A 455 -5.89 -8.32 5.76
CA SER A 455 -5.66 -7.49 4.58
C SER A 455 -4.26 -7.71 4.01
N ALA A 456 -4.06 -7.33 2.77
CA ALA A 456 -2.75 -7.02 2.24
C ALA A 456 -2.83 -5.87 1.25
N ASN A 457 -1.81 -5.01 1.24
CA ASN A 457 -1.62 -4.00 0.21
C ASN A 457 -0.51 -4.42 -0.77
N LEU A 458 -0.76 -4.16 -2.05
CA LEU A 458 0.03 -4.68 -3.16
C LEU A 458 0.85 -3.55 -3.80
N HIS A 459 2.15 -3.75 -3.85
CA HIS A 459 3.18 -2.81 -4.30
C HIS A 459 4.06 -3.40 -5.41
N GLY A 460 4.93 -2.57 -5.97
CA GLY A 460 5.96 -2.97 -6.93
C GLY A 460 7.26 -2.18 -6.76
N GLY A 461 8.35 -2.78 -7.22
CA GLY A 461 9.70 -2.25 -7.15
C GLY A 461 10.68 -3.22 -6.48
N GLU A 462 10.19 -4.19 -5.72
CA GLU A 462 10.99 -5.27 -5.14
C GLU A 462 10.22 -6.59 -5.20
N LEU A 463 10.81 -7.67 -4.67
CA LEU A 463 10.18 -8.99 -4.61
C LEU A 463 10.33 -9.64 -3.23
N VAL A 464 9.51 -9.16 -2.29
CA VAL A 464 9.52 -9.49 -0.85
C VAL A 464 8.13 -9.25 -0.24
N VAL A 465 7.82 -9.92 0.87
CA VAL A 465 6.65 -9.58 1.69
C VAL A 465 7.10 -8.91 2.98
N THR A 466 6.67 -7.67 3.20
CA THR A 466 6.99 -6.93 4.42
C THR A 466 5.85 -7.00 5.42
N TYR A 467 6.18 -6.98 6.70
CA TYR A 467 5.20 -7.05 7.77
C TYR A 467 5.50 -6.08 8.93
N PRO A 468 4.48 -5.65 9.67
CA PRO A 468 4.62 -4.69 10.77
C PRO A 468 5.69 -5.02 11.83
N PHE A 469 6.21 -4.03 12.54
CA PHE A 469 6.00 -2.59 12.27
C PHE A 469 6.88 -2.10 11.12
N ASP A 470 6.36 -1.16 10.34
CA ASP A 470 7.14 -0.42 9.34
C ASP A 470 7.88 0.76 9.96
N CYS A 471 7.36 1.35 11.03
CA CYS A 471 8.03 2.43 11.76
C CYS A 471 9.13 1.87 12.69
N THR A 472 10.25 2.56 12.80
CA THR A 472 11.32 2.27 13.77
C THR A 472 11.20 3.17 15.01
N ARG A 473 11.82 2.74 16.11
CA ARG A 473 11.94 3.59 17.30
C ARG A 473 13.02 4.65 17.09
N ASP A 474 12.85 5.81 17.73
CA ASP A 474 13.81 6.91 17.71
C ASP A 474 14.24 7.38 16.31
N TRP A 475 13.41 7.12 15.28
CA TRP A 475 13.69 7.46 13.88
C TRP A 475 14.95 6.80 13.32
N ALA A 476 15.31 5.61 13.82
CA ALA A 476 16.41 4.83 13.26
C ALA A 476 16.13 4.52 11.77
N PRO A 477 17.08 4.67 10.84
CA PRO A 477 16.83 4.40 9.42
C PRO A 477 16.39 2.95 9.15
N GLN A 478 16.97 2.01 9.91
CA GLN A 478 16.70 0.57 9.84
C GLN A 478 16.85 -0.03 11.24
N GLU A 479 15.80 -0.69 11.73
CA GLU A 479 15.81 -1.47 12.98
C GLU A 479 14.65 -2.47 12.98
N ASN A 480 14.92 -3.71 13.40
CA ASN A 480 13.85 -4.70 13.54
C ASN A 480 12.89 -4.34 14.69
N THR A 481 11.66 -3.94 14.34
CA THR A 481 10.60 -3.50 15.26
C THR A 481 9.40 -4.45 15.27
N PRO A 482 9.47 -5.59 16.00
CA PRO A 482 8.43 -6.60 15.98
C PRO A 482 7.14 -6.15 16.68
N THR A 483 6.00 -6.66 16.21
CA THR A 483 4.71 -6.50 16.90
C THR A 483 4.51 -7.54 18.01
N ALA A 484 3.44 -7.39 18.80
CA ALA A 484 3.00 -8.41 19.74
C ALA A 484 2.53 -9.72 19.04
N ASP A 485 2.27 -9.65 17.73
CA ASP A 485 1.82 -10.78 16.90
C ASP A 485 2.87 -11.17 15.83
N ASP A 486 4.15 -10.84 16.04
CA ASP A 486 5.26 -11.09 15.09
C ASP A 486 5.27 -12.52 14.55
N GLY A 487 5.07 -13.51 15.42
CA GLY A 487 5.05 -14.92 15.01
C GLY A 487 3.92 -15.27 14.03
N PHE A 488 2.78 -14.56 14.07
CA PHE A 488 1.69 -14.75 13.12
C PHE A 488 1.90 -13.91 11.84
N PHE A 489 2.43 -12.70 11.96
CA PHE A 489 2.80 -11.88 10.79
C PHE A 489 3.87 -12.55 9.92
N ARG A 490 4.88 -13.16 10.54
CA ARG A 490 5.89 -13.95 9.83
C ARG A 490 5.28 -15.15 9.11
N TRP A 491 4.28 -15.79 9.71
CA TRP A 491 3.52 -16.86 9.05
C TRP A 491 2.76 -16.33 7.83
N LEU A 492 2.00 -15.24 7.99
CA LEU A 492 1.26 -14.60 6.88
C LEU A 492 2.19 -14.22 5.72
N ALA A 493 3.32 -13.58 6.03
CA ALA A 493 4.31 -13.19 5.04
C ALA A 493 4.91 -14.42 4.34
N SER A 494 5.26 -15.46 5.10
CA SER A 494 5.81 -16.71 4.57
C SER A 494 4.82 -17.43 3.65
N VAL A 495 3.52 -17.41 3.99
CA VAL A 495 2.47 -18.03 3.18
C VAL A 495 2.49 -17.45 1.78
N TYR A 496 2.45 -16.13 1.63
CA TYR A 496 2.46 -15.50 0.31
C TYR A 496 3.80 -15.73 -0.41
N ALA A 497 4.92 -15.51 0.30
CA ALA A 497 6.26 -15.55 -0.29
C ALA A 497 6.66 -16.94 -0.78
N SER A 498 6.29 -17.99 -0.05
CA SER A 498 6.64 -19.38 -0.39
C SER A 498 5.77 -19.99 -1.49
N THR A 499 4.58 -19.44 -1.74
CA THR A 499 3.69 -19.91 -2.81
C THR A 499 3.84 -19.13 -4.12
N ASN A 500 4.51 -17.97 -4.11
CA ASN A 500 4.77 -17.20 -5.32
C ASN A 500 5.92 -17.85 -6.10
N LEU A 501 5.70 -18.13 -7.39
CA LEU A 501 6.61 -18.94 -8.21
C LEU A 501 8.00 -18.31 -8.38
N VAL A 502 8.06 -16.99 -8.56
CA VAL A 502 9.33 -16.27 -8.72
C VAL A 502 9.93 -15.94 -7.37
N MET A 503 9.10 -15.60 -6.38
CA MET A 503 9.58 -15.23 -5.06
C MET A 503 10.26 -16.39 -4.36
N ALA A 504 9.67 -17.59 -4.44
CA ALA A 504 10.22 -18.81 -3.84
C ALA A 504 11.41 -19.41 -4.61
N ASN A 505 11.72 -18.91 -5.82
CA ASN A 505 12.81 -19.46 -6.63
C ASN A 505 14.19 -19.10 -6.02
N PRO A 506 15.01 -20.09 -5.61
CA PRO A 506 16.35 -19.84 -5.06
C PRO A 506 17.35 -19.34 -6.11
N ASP A 507 17.11 -19.60 -7.39
CA ASP A 507 18.02 -19.27 -8.49
C ASP A 507 17.71 -17.90 -9.13
N ARG A 508 16.73 -17.16 -8.59
CA ARG A 508 16.34 -15.83 -9.11
C ARG A 508 17.46 -14.80 -8.91
N ARG A 509 17.54 -13.83 -9.83
CA ARG A 509 18.38 -12.64 -9.66
C ARG A 509 17.73 -11.68 -8.66
N ILE A 510 18.53 -10.99 -7.84
CA ILE A 510 18.06 -9.87 -7.02
C ILE A 510 17.50 -8.74 -7.91
N CYS A 511 16.55 -7.93 -7.42
CA CYS A 511 16.04 -6.80 -8.20
C CYS A 511 17.09 -5.69 -8.31
N HIS A 512 17.45 -5.10 -7.17
CA HIS A 512 18.29 -3.91 -7.11
C HIS A 512 19.54 -4.15 -6.27
N TYR A 513 19.52 -3.87 -4.97
CA TYR A 513 20.71 -3.92 -4.12
C TYR A 513 20.54 -4.81 -2.89
N GLU A 514 19.30 -5.08 -2.47
CA GLU A 514 19.01 -5.89 -1.28
C GLU A 514 18.74 -7.36 -1.66
N ASP A 515 19.27 -8.29 -0.86
CA ASP A 515 19.13 -9.73 -1.07
C ASP A 515 18.15 -10.34 -0.07
N PHE A 516 16.85 -10.22 -0.39
CA PHE A 516 15.79 -10.73 0.47
C PHE A 516 15.75 -12.26 0.59
N GLN A 517 16.46 -13.02 -0.25
CA GLN A 517 16.52 -14.48 -0.13
C GLN A 517 17.21 -14.90 1.18
N ARG A 518 18.12 -14.06 1.69
CA ARG A 518 18.74 -14.24 3.02
C ARG A 518 17.75 -14.19 4.18
N HIS A 519 16.58 -13.59 3.94
CA HIS A 519 15.49 -13.44 4.89
C HIS A 519 14.28 -14.33 4.55
N ASN A 520 14.47 -15.36 3.71
CA ASN A 520 13.38 -16.20 3.18
C ASN A 520 12.28 -15.39 2.47
N ASN A 521 12.66 -14.27 1.85
CA ASN A 521 11.79 -13.36 1.10
C ASN A 521 10.68 -12.71 1.95
N ILE A 522 10.90 -12.63 3.26
CA ILE A 522 10.05 -11.86 4.17
C ILE A 522 10.93 -10.93 5.00
N ILE A 523 10.42 -9.76 5.39
CA ILE A 523 11.18 -8.83 6.22
C ILE A 523 10.25 -7.98 7.10
N ASN A 524 10.67 -7.66 8.32
CA ASN A 524 10.00 -6.65 9.11
C ASN A 524 10.20 -5.27 8.43
N GLY A 525 9.16 -4.46 8.29
CA GLY A 525 9.24 -3.19 7.57
C GLY A 525 10.33 -2.27 8.09
N GLY A 526 10.36 -2.03 9.41
CA GLY A 526 11.38 -1.22 10.06
C GLY A 526 12.80 -1.76 9.88
N ALA A 527 12.97 -3.08 9.77
CA ALA A 527 14.27 -3.71 9.48
C ALA A 527 14.77 -3.42 8.06
N TRP A 528 13.86 -3.25 7.10
CA TRP A 528 14.21 -2.89 5.73
C TRP A 528 14.43 -1.38 5.58
N HIS A 529 13.45 -0.56 5.97
CA HIS A 529 13.56 0.89 6.07
C HIS A 529 12.35 1.44 6.82
N THR A 530 12.55 2.50 7.62
CA THR A 530 11.44 3.09 8.38
C THR A 530 10.40 3.78 7.49
N VAL A 531 9.12 3.44 7.66
CA VAL A 531 7.98 4.09 7.00
C VAL A 531 6.97 4.56 8.05
N PRO A 532 7.16 5.76 8.64
CA PRO A 532 6.18 6.33 9.56
C PRO A 532 4.93 6.74 8.78
N GLY A 533 3.75 6.48 9.37
CA GLY A 533 2.46 6.77 8.74
C GLY A 533 2.08 5.80 7.62
N SER A 534 2.52 4.54 7.72
CA SER A 534 2.15 3.47 6.78
C SER A 534 0.72 2.98 7.00
N MET A 535 0.12 2.44 5.93
CA MET A 535 -1.22 1.86 5.99
C MET A 535 -1.27 0.55 6.79
N ASN A 536 -0.18 -0.23 6.76
CA ASN A 536 -0.03 -1.48 7.52
C ASN A 536 -0.15 -1.23 9.02
N ASP A 537 0.72 -0.35 9.54
CA ASP A 537 0.82 -0.08 10.97
C ASP A 537 -0.47 0.56 11.48
N PHE A 538 -1.08 1.44 10.68
CA PHE A 538 -2.39 2.01 10.99
C PHE A 538 -3.48 0.93 11.11
N SER A 539 -3.52 -0.02 10.18
CA SER A 539 -4.51 -1.12 10.20
C SER A 539 -4.41 -1.91 11.49
N TYR A 540 -3.20 -2.30 11.90
CA TYR A 540 -2.96 -3.06 13.12
C TYR A 540 -3.23 -2.24 14.40
N LEU A 541 -2.83 -0.97 14.44
CA LEU A 541 -2.93 -0.15 15.66
C LEU A 541 -4.32 0.48 15.87
N HIS A 542 -5.06 0.76 14.80
CA HIS A 542 -6.36 1.44 14.88
C HIS A 542 -7.56 0.51 14.75
N THR A 543 -7.39 -0.69 14.19
CA THR A 543 -8.48 -1.63 13.92
C THR A 543 -8.17 -3.04 14.43
N ASN A 544 -8.98 -4.04 14.06
CA ASN A 544 -8.68 -5.46 14.28
C ASN A 544 -7.84 -6.07 13.14
N CYS A 545 -7.66 -5.35 12.04
CA CYS A 545 -7.16 -5.90 10.78
C CYS A 545 -5.65 -6.12 10.82
N PHE A 546 -5.21 -7.32 10.50
CA PHE A 546 -3.79 -7.60 10.27
C PHE A 546 -3.50 -7.35 8.79
N GLU A 547 -2.55 -6.47 8.50
CA GLU A 547 -2.17 -6.11 7.14
C GLU A 547 -0.67 -6.31 6.91
N VAL A 548 -0.33 -6.82 5.72
CA VAL A 548 1.04 -6.93 5.23
C VAL A 548 1.18 -6.16 3.90
N THR A 549 2.40 -5.80 3.54
CA THR A 549 2.71 -5.26 2.20
C THR A 549 3.38 -6.33 1.36
N VAL A 550 2.91 -6.50 0.13
CA VAL A 550 3.48 -7.45 -0.83
C VAL A 550 4.10 -6.68 -1.98
N GLU A 551 5.42 -6.79 -2.13
CA GLU A 551 6.16 -6.29 -3.30
C GLU A 551 6.15 -7.40 -4.38
N LEU A 552 5.45 -7.13 -5.49
CA LEU A 552 5.05 -8.17 -6.45
C LEU A 552 6.05 -8.41 -7.58
N SER A 553 6.87 -7.41 -7.92
CA SER A 553 7.76 -7.43 -9.08
C SER A 553 8.84 -6.35 -8.98
N CYS A 554 10.03 -6.62 -9.55
CA CYS A 554 11.10 -5.62 -9.66
C CYS A 554 10.69 -4.43 -10.55
N ASP A 555 10.00 -4.72 -11.65
CA ASP A 555 9.40 -3.71 -12.52
C ASP A 555 8.10 -3.20 -11.88
N LYS A 556 8.00 -1.90 -11.64
CA LYS A 556 6.81 -1.28 -11.04
C LYS A 556 5.61 -1.32 -12.00
N PHE A 557 5.87 -1.18 -13.30
CA PHE A 557 4.87 -1.06 -14.33
C PHE A 557 5.21 -2.03 -15.48
N PRO A 558 5.12 -3.35 -15.25
CA PRO A 558 5.52 -4.35 -16.24
C PRO A 558 4.75 -4.21 -17.54
N HIS A 559 5.39 -4.49 -18.68
CA HIS A 559 4.71 -4.37 -19.96
C HIS A 559 3.55 -5.39 -20.08
N MET A 560 2.51 -5.06 -20.85
CA MET A 560 1.28 -5.86 -20.92
C MET A 560 1.49 -7.34 -21.31
N ILE A 561 2.56 -7.66 -22.05
CA ILE A 561 2.88 -9.06 -22.43
C ILE A 561 3.31 -9.92 -21.24
N GLU A 562 3.67 -9.31 -20.12
CA GLU A 562 4.21 -9.98 -18.94
C GLU A 562 3.09 -10.31 -17.93
N LEU A 563 1.98 -9.56 -17.97
CA LEU A 563 0.83 -9.74 -17.08
C LEU A 563 0.29 -11.18 -16.99
N PRO A 564 0.18 -11.96 -18.08
CA PRO A 564 -0.30 -13.34 -17.97
C PRO A 564 0.63 -14.23 -17.14
N MET A 565 1.96 -14.03 -17.25
CA MET A 565 2.92 -14.76 -16.41
C MET A 565 2.87 -14.27 -14.97
N GLU A 566 2.78 -12.96 -14.76
CA GLU A 566 2.67 -12.40 -13.41
C GLU A 566 1.40 -12.86 -12.69
N TRP A 567 0.30 -13.07 -13.41
CA TRP A 567 -0.88 -13.73 -12.88
C TRP A 567 -0.59 -15.15 -12.40
N GLU A 568 0.06 -15.98 -13.22
CA GLU A 568 0.42 -17.34 -12.80
C GLU A 568 1.39 -17.36 -11.61
N ASN A 569 2.31 -16.39 -11.54
CA ASN A 569 3.24 -16.24 -10.41
C ASN A 569 2.53 -15.96 -9.09
N ASN A 570 1.41 -15.23 -9.12
CA ASN A 570 0.75 -14.69 -7.92
C ASN A 570 -0.60 -15.33 -7.59
N LYS A 571 -1.29 -15.97 -8.55
CA LYS A 571 -2.66 -16.50 -8.38
C LYS A 571 -2.79 -17.40 -7.15
N GLU A 572 -1.89 -18.36 -6.97
CA GLU A 572 -1.95 -19.26 -5.82
C GLU A 572 -1.68 -18.51 -4.51
N SER A 573 -0.69 -17.62 -4.48
CA SER A 573 -0.41 -16.78 -3.30
C SER A 573 -1.59 -15.91 -2.90
N LEU A 574 -2.27 -15.28 -3.86
CA LEU A 574 -3.44 -14.45 -3.59
C LEU A 574 -4.57 -15.24 -2.92
N LEU A 575 -4.81 -16.47 -3.37
CA LEU A 575 -5.85 -17.36 -2.83
C LEU A 575 -5.46 -17.93 -1.46
N VAL A 576 -4.26 -18.49 -1.32
CA VAL A 576 -3.81 -19.09 -0.05
C VAL A 576 -3.67 -18.05 1.04
N TYR A 577 -3.21 -16.84 0.71
CA TYR A 577 -3.15 -15.74 1.67
C TYR A 577 -4.54 -15.36 2.17
N MET A 578 -5.52 -15.23 1.26
CA MET A 578 -6.91 -14.93 1.62
C MET A 578 -7.51 -16.01 2.53
N GLU A 579 -7.22 -17.29 2.26
CA GLU A 579 -7.64 -18.41 3.10
C GLU A 579 -7.10 -18.32 4.55
N GLN A 580 -6.03 -17.56 4.82
CA GLN A 580 -5.51 -17.40 6.18
C GLN A 580 -6.44 -16.62 7.10
N VAL A 581 -7.44 -15.89 6.58
CA VAL A 581 -8.46 -15.20 7.39
C VAL A 581 -9.27 -16.17 8.26
N HIS A 582 -9.26 -17.46 7.91
CA HIS A 582 -9.93 -18.55 8.61
C HIS A 582 -9.06 -19.24 9.68
N ARG A 583 -7.92 -18.66 10.08
CA ARG A 583 -7.07 -19.22 11.14
C ARG A 583 -7.34 -18.60 12.52
N GLY A 584 -6.85 -19.26 13.56
CA GLY A 584 -6.98 -18.81 14.94
C GLY A 584 -8.31 -19.18 15.58
N ILE A 585 -8.90 -18.25 16.31
CA ILE A 585 -10.20 -18.42 16.98
C ILE A 585 -11.22 -17.41 16.46
N LYS A 586 -12.49 -17.81 16.44
CA LYS A 586 -13.61 -16.89 16.23
C LYS A 586 -14.76 -17.23 17.16
N GLY A 587 -15.70 -16.33 17.38
CA GLY A 587 -16.88 -16.63 18.18
C GLY A 587 -17.77 -15.43 18.39
N VAL A 588 -18.80 -15.58 19.21
CA VAL A 588 -19.75 -14.53 19.54
C VAL A 588 -19.83 -14.28 21.04
N ILE A 589 -19.78 -13.00 21.42
CA ILE A 589 -19.89 -12.53 22.80
C ILE A 589 -21.33 -12.08 23.04
N ARG A 590 -22.04 -12.80 23.91
CA ARG A 590 -23.49 -12.59 24.13
C ARG A 590 -23.83 -12.17 25.55
N ASP A 591 -24.85 -11.33 25.70
CA ASP A 591 -25.45 -11.05 27.01
C ASP A 591 -26.21 -12.30 27.50
N LYS A 592 -25.96 -12.68 28.77
CA LYS A 592 -26.55 -13.88 29.38
C LYS A 592 -28.08 -13.91 29.32
N MET A 593 -28.73 -12.76 29.49
CA MET A 593 -30.18 -12.60 29.59
C MET A 593 -30.82 -12.36 28.22
N THR A 594 -30.33 -11.39 27.44
CA THR A 594 -30.96 -11.02 26.16
C THR A 594 -30.53 -11.91 25.00
N LYS A 595 -29.40 -12.63 25.14
CA LYS A 595 -28.76 -13.45 24.09
C LYS A 595 -28.27 -12.67 22.87
N GLN A 596 -28.44 -11.35 22.86
CA GLN A 596 -27.92 -10.46 21.85
C GLN A 596 -26.40 -10.36 21.94
N GLY A 597 -25.78 -10.09 20.80
CA GLY A 597 -24.37 -9.74 20.70
C GLY A 597 -24.01 -8.52 21.55
N ILE A 598 -22.78 -8.50 22.06
CA ILE A 598 -22.22 -7.36 22.76
C ILE A 598 -21.16 -6.72 21.86
N PRO A 599 -21.42 -5.54 21.28
CA PRO A 599 -20.42 -4.83 20.48
C PRO A 599 -19.32 -4.25 21.36
N ASP A 600 -18.16 -4.00 20.76
CA ASP A 600 -17.00 -3.35 21.39
C ASP A 600 -16.51 -4.05 22.67
N ALA A 601 -16.81 -5.35 22.82
CA ALA A 601 -16.23 -6.14 23.89
C ALA A 601 -14.75 -6.38 23.55
N VAL A 602 -13.88 -6.21 24.53
CA VAL A 602 -12.43 -6.39 24.35
C VAL A 602 -12.07 -7.84 24.59
N ILE A 603 -11.32 -8.43 23.66
CA ILE A 603 -10.81 -9.79 23.72
C ILE A 603 -9.28 -9.72 23.85
N LYS A 604 -8.80 -10.18 25.00
CA LYS A 604 -7.38 -10.26 25.34
C LYS A 604 -6.90 -11.70 25.31
N VAL A 605 -5.75 -11.92 24.68
CA VAL A 605 -5.07 -13.21 24.65
C VAL A 605 -3.84 -13.12 25.55
N ASP A 606 -3.73 -14.01 26.53
CA ASP A 606 -2.55 -14.07 27.41
C ASP A 606 -1.28 -14.32 26.58
N GLY A 607 -0.22 -13.55 26.83
CA GLY A 607 1.03 -13.59 26.05
C GLY A 607 1.07 -12.73 24.79
N HIS A 608 -0.04 -12.11 24.38
CA HIS A 608 -0.11 -11.17 23.26
C HIS A 608 -0.51 -9.78 23.76
N ASP A 609 0.39 -8.80 23.67
CA ASP A 609 0.11 -7.41 24.07
C ASP A 609 -0.55 -6.61 22.94
N HIS A 610 -1.62 -7.16 22.39
CA HIS A 610 -2.47 -6.51 21.39
C HIS A 610 -3.87 -7.14 21.47
N ASP A 611 -4.82 -6.42 22.07
CA ASP A 611 -6.20 -6.91 22.20
C ASP A 611 -7.02 -6.58 20.93
N ILE A 612 -8.21 -7.19 20.77
CA ILE A 612 -9.14 -6.88 19.68
C ILE A 612 -10.53 -6.54 20.22
N ARG A 613 -11.44 -6.06 19.36
CA ARG A 613 -12.83 -5.78 19.71
C ARG A 613 -13.81 -6.64 18.93
N SER A 614 -14.94 -6.98 19.54
CA SER A 614 -16.07 -7.54 18.79
C SER A 614 -16.76 -6.52 17.90
N ALA A 615 -17.25 -6.99 16.76
CA ALA A 615 -18.06 -6.22 15.83
C ALA A 615 -19.49 -5.97 16.36
N ALA A 616 -20.32 -5.32 15.55
CA ALA A 616 -21.64 -4.84 15.95
C ALA A 616 -22.57 -5.93 16.53
N ASP A 617 -22.52 -7.15 15.96
CA ASP A 617 -23.31 -8.30 16.40
C ASP A 617 -22.61 -9.16 17.46
N GLY A 618 -21.50 -8.67 18.01
CA GLY A 618 -20.73 -9.27 19.10
C GLY A 618 -19.81 -10.41 18.67
N ASP A 619 -19.73 -10.70 17.38
CA ASP A 619 -18.75 -11.61 16.80
C ASP A 619 -17.35 -11.01 16.73
N TYR A 620 -16.36 -11.88 16.72
CA TYR A 620 -14.95 -11.51 16.68
C TYR A 620 -14.12 -12.61 16.02
N TRP A 621 -12.96 -12.22 15.50
CA TRP A 621 -11.95 -13.10 14.91
C TRP A 621 -10.59 -12.71 15.46
N ARG A 622 -9.88 -13.67 16.04
CA ARG A 622 -8.51 -13.48 16.53
C ARG A 622 -7.58 -14.47 15.85
N LEU A 623 -6.78 -13.94 14.93
CA LEU A 623 -5.76 -14.69 14.20
C LEU A 623 -4.64 -15.10 15.15
N LEU A 624 -4.34 -16.40 15.20
CA LEU A 624 -3.38 -17.01 16.10
C LEU A 624 -2.74 -18.24 15.45
N ASN A 625 -1.50 -18.51 15.82
CA ASN A 625 -0.82 -19.76 15.48
C ASN A 625 -1.42 -20.93 16.28
N PRO A 626 -1.17 -22.20 15.87
CA PRO A 626 -1.62 -23.36 16.63
C PRO A 626 -1.09 -23.36 18.07
N GLY A 627 -1.97 -23.61 19.04
CA GLY A 627 -1.62 -23.51 20.46
C GLY A 627 -2.85 -23.49 21.39
N GLU A 628 -2.59 -23.47 22.70
CA GLU A 628 -3.62 -23.25 23.71
C GLU A 628 -3.47 -21.85 24.31
N TYR A 629 -4.57 -21.11 24.31
CA TYR A 629 -4.59 -19.70 24.66
C TYR A 629 -5.60 -19.42 25.76
N LYS A 630 -5.18 -18.68 26.78
CA LYS A 630 -6.06 -18.18 27.82
C LYS A 630 -6.63 -16.84 27.35
N VAL A 631 -7.93 -16.85 27.04
CA VAL A 631 -8.63 -15.71 26.46
C VAL A 631 -9.52 -15.09 27.52
N MET A 632 -9.34 -13.78 27.76
CA MET A 632 -10.15 -12.97 28.65
C MET A 632 -10.99 -12.00 27.83
N VAL A 633 -12.28 -11.93 28.14
CA VAL A 633 -13.23 -11.03 27.49
C VAL A 633 -13.88 -10.13 28.53
N TRP A 634 -13.97 -8.83 28.24
CA TRP A 634 -14.75 -7.90 29.05
C TRP A 634 -15.42 -6.83 28.19
N ALA A 635 -16.48 -6.24 28.74
CA ALA A 635 -17.20 -5.15 28.10
C ALA A 635 -17.68 -4.18 29.19
N LEU A 636 -17.85 -2.91 28.82
CA LEU A 636 -18.32 -1.89 29.76
C LEU A 636 -19.70 -2.27 30.34
N GLY A 637 -19.81 -2.31 31.66
CA GLY A 637 -21.04 -2.67 32.35
C GLY A 637 -21.28 -4.17 32.53
N TYR A 638 -20.34 -5.03 32.08
CA TYR A 638 -20.37 -6.48 32.25
C TYR A 638 -19.27 -6.98 33.21
N LEU A 639 -19.46 -8.16 33.78
CA LEU A 639 -18.42 -8.89 34.49
C LEU A 639 -17.52 -9.59 33.46
N PRO A 640 -16.17 -9.53 33.63
CA PRO A 640 -15.24 -10.20 32.73
C PRO A 640 -15.42 -11.72 32.79
N SER A 641 -15.14 -12.38 31.68
CA SER A 641 -15.13 -13.83 31.55
C SER A 641 -13.79 -14.29 30.99
N MET A 642 -13.38 -15.51 31.33
CA MET A 642 -12.13 -16.08 30.90
C MET A 642 -12.32 -17.54 30.55
N ARG A 643 -11.70 -17.98 29.45
CA ARG A 643 -11.75 -19.36 28.98
C ARG A 643 -10.40 -19.74 28.38
N LEU A 644 -10.12 -21.04 28.36
CA LEU A 644 -9.07 -21.61 27.53
C LEU A 644 -9.68 -21.91 26.15
N CYS A 645 -9.09 -21.35 25.10
CA CYS A 645 -9.42 -21.64 23.71
C CYS A 645 -8.23 -22.39 23.07
N HIS A 646 -8.51 -23.35 22.21
CA HIS A 646 -7.49 -24.11 21.50
C HIS A 646 -7.48 -23.72 20.02
N VAL A 647 -6.32 -23.64 19.40
CA VAL A 647 -6.15 -23.43 17.95
C VAL A 647 -5.48 -24.67 17.39
N GLY A 648 -6.19 -25.39 16.51
CA GLY A 648 -5.69 -26.60 15.86
C GLY A 648 -4.70 -26.31 14.73
N MET A 649 -4.09 -27.38 14.20
CA MET A 649 -3.19 -27.29 13.04
C MET A 649 -3.93 -27.07 11.71
N GLN A 650 -5.22 -27.43 11.66
CA GLN A 650 -6.05 -27.27 10.47
C GLN A 650 -6.31 -25.78 10.18
N PRO A 651 -6.46 -25.38 8.91
CA PRO A 651 -6.69 -23.99 8.51
C PRO A 651 -8.14 -23.53 8.75
N ASN A 652 -8.82 -24.09 9.76
CA ASN A 652 -10.19 -23.72 10.12
C ASN A 652 -10.19 -23.02 11.48
N PRO A 653 -11.06 -22.02 11.70
CA PRO A 653 -11.04 -21.26 12.92
C PRO A 653 -11.70 -22.07 14.02
N THR A 654 -11.16 -22.02 15.23
CA THR A 654 -11.79 -22.71 16.37
C THR A 654 -12.82 -21.81 17.03
N LEU A 655 -14.03 -22.32 17.23
CA LEU A 655 -15.11 -21.57 17.88
C LEU A 655 -14.83 -21.38 19.38
N CYS A 656 -14.81 -20.15 19.85
CA CYS A 656 -14.66 -19.80 21.26
C CYS A 656 -15.65 -18.70 21.70
N ASP A 657 -16.91 -19.10 21.96
CA ASP A 657 -17.95 -18.14 22.37
C ASP A 657 -17.82 -17.66 23.82
N PHE A 658 -18.37 -16.49 24.13
CA PHE A 658 -18.43 -15.97 25.49
C PHE A 658 -19.84 -15.53 25.86
N ILE A 659 -20.20 -15.75 27.13
CA ILE A 659 -21.44 -15.25 27.70
C ILE A 659 -21.09 -14.33 28.87
N LEU A 660 -21.44 -13.04 28.74
CA LEU A 660 -21.17 -12.05 29.77
C LEU A 660 -22.42 -11.74 30.59
N MET A 661 -22.21 -11.45 31.87
CA MET A 661 -23.27 -11.03 32.79
C MET A 661 -23.15 -9.55 33.09
N LYS A 662 -24.24 -8.79 32.90
CA LYS A 662 -24.30 -7.40 33.35
C LYS A 662 -23.97 -7.28 34.83
N THR A 663 -23.20 -6.27 35.18
CA THR A 663 -22.91 -5.89 36.57
C THR A 663 -24.20 -5.51 37.30
N PRO A 664 -24.27 -5.66 38.64
CA PRO A 664 -25.43 -5.24 39.40
C PRO A 664 -25.81 -3.76 39.18
N VAL A 665 -24.81 -2.88 39.02
CA VAL A 665 -25.02 -1.45 38.74
C VAL A 665 -25.64 -1.23 37.36
N GLN A 666 -25.15 -1.92 36.32
CA GLN A 666 -25.71 -1.78 34.98
C GLN A 666 -27.14 -2.32 34.91
N ARG A 667 -27.43 -3.47 35.53
CA ARG A 667 -28.80 -4.00 35.60
C ARG A 667 -29.76 -3.02 36.25
N LEU A 668 -29.31 -2.30 37.29
CA LEU A 668 -30.12 -1.27 37.94
C LEU A 668 -30.43 -0.10 37.02
N LYS A 669 -29.42 0.39 36.28
CA LYS A 669 -29.60 1.44 35.27
C LYS A 669 -30.61 1.02 34.21
N ASP A 670 -30.51 -0.21 33.71
CA ASP A 670 -31.43 -0.75 32.70
C ASP A 670 -32.88 -0.87 33.22
N ILE A 671 -33.05 -1.34 34.47
CA ILE A 671 -34.37 -1.41 35.14
C ILE A 671 -34.98 -0.01 35.27
N GLN A 672 -34.17 0.97 35.70
CA GLN A 672 -34.62 2.37 35.82
C GLN A 672 -35.00 2.97 34.46
N ALA A 673 -34.18 2.73 33.44
CA ALA A 673 -34.44 3.21 32.07
C ALA A 673 -35.72 2.63 31.47
N LYS A 674 -36.08 1.38 31.83
CA LYS A 674 -37.34 0.72 31.42
C LYS A 674 -38.55 1.05 32.30
N GLY A 675 -38.44 2.01 33.23
CA GLY A 675 -39.51 2.38 34.15
C GLY A 675 -39.85 1.33 35.22
N GLY A 676 -38.98 0.32 35.38
CA GLY A 676 -39.16 -0.75 36.36
C GLY A 676 -38.87 -0.30 37.80
N LYS A 677 -39.67 -0.78 38.75
CA LYS A 677 -39.39 -0.56 40.19
C LYS A 677 -38.19 -1.39 40.60
N ILE A 678 -37.22 -0.77 41.28
CA ILE A 678 -36.05 -1.45 41.84
C ILE A 678 -36.52 -2.59 42.76
N PRO A 679 -36.02 -3.83 42.61
CA PRO A 679 -36.36 -4.96 43.46
C PRO A 679 -36.26 -4.62 44.96
N GLN A 680 -37.25 -5.05 45.76
CA GLN A 680 -37.42 -4.63 47.15
C GLN A 680 -36.28 -5.09 48.06
N ASP A 681 -35.72 -6.27 47.80
CA ASP A 681 -34.52 -6.82 48.44
C ASP A 681 -33.28 -5.93 48.23
N LEU A 682 -33.16 -5.37 47.03
CA LEU A 682 -32.06 -4.50 46.65
C LEU A 682 -32.22 -3.09 47.22
N GLN A 683 -33.45 -2.57 47.29
CA GLN A 683 -33.75 -1.33 48.03
C GLN A 683 -33.35 -1.46 49.50
N LEU A 684 -33.66 -2.59 50.13
CA LEU A 684 -33.27 -2.88 51.51
C LEU A 684 -31.74 -2.95 51.67
N ARG A 685 -31.02 -3.62 50.76
CA ARG A 685 -29.54 -3.65 50.75
C ARG A 685 -28.92 -2.27 50.55
N ILE A 686 -29.43 -1.46 49.63
CA ILE A 686 -28.95 -0.08 49.40
C ILE A 686 -29.20 0.77 50.65
N ARG A 687 -30.36 0.63 51.31
CA ARG A 687 -30.67 1.31 52.57
C ARG A 687 -29.72 0.89 53.69
N ALA A 688 -29.42 -0.41 53.80
CA ALA A 688 -28.46 -0.94 54.76
C ALA A 688 -27.02 -0.42 54.51
N MET A 689 -26.57 -0.38 53.25
CA MET A 689 -25.27 0.18 52.89
C MET A 689 -25.18 1.68 53.17
N ARG A 690 -26.22 2.46 52.85
CA ARG A 690 -26.29 3.89 53.19
C ARG A 690 -26.20 4.10 54.71
N LEU A 691 -26.94 3.32 55.50
CA LEU A 691 -26.86 3.35 56.97
C LEU A 691 -25.46 2.98 57.49
N ARG A 692 -24.79 2.01 56.86
CA ARG A 692 -23.44 1.58 57.24
C ARG A 692 -22.40 2.66 56.93
N LYS A 693 -22.48 3.31 55.75
CA LYS A 693 -21.63 4.44 55.36
C LYS A 693 -21.87 5.66 56.25
N LEU A 694 -23.14 5.93 56.60
CA LEU A 694 -23.51 6.98 57.54
C LEU A 694 -22.89 6.71 58.92
N ARG A 695 -23.05 5.49 59.46
CA ARG A 695 -22.44 5.10 60.75
C ARG A 695 -20.92 5.22 60.73
N ALA A 696 -20.26 4.85 59.65
CA ALA A 696 -18.81 4.99 59.50
C ALA A 696 -18.37 6.47 59.49
N SER A 697 -19.09 7.31 58.73
CA SER A 697 -18.86 8.76 58.68
C SER A 697 -19.08 9.41 60.05
N THR A 698 -20.20 9.10 60.72
CA THR A 698 -20.52 9.60 62.07
C THR A 698 -19.46 9.14 63.08
N LYS A 699 -18.98 7.90 62.99
CA LYS A 699 -17.90 7.39 63.87
C LYS A 699 -16.58 8.12 63.63
N ALA A 700 -16.24 8.43 62.37
CA ALA A 700 -15.05 9.22 62.04
C ALA A 700 -15.15 10.67 62.53
N ILE A 701 -16.32 11.30 62.37
CA ILE A 701 -16.60 12.66 62.87
C ILE A 701 -16.53 12.69 64.40
N ASN A 702 -17.11 11.70 65.08
CA ASN A 702 -17.07 11.61 66.54
C ASN A 702 -15.63 11.40 67.05
N ARG A 703 -14.84 10.54 66.41
CA ARG A 703 -13.40 10.39 66.73
C ARG A 703 -12.61 11.69 66.55
N ARG A 704 -12.87 12.45 65.48
CA ARG A 704 -12.26 13.78 65.28
C ARG A 704 -12.66 14.77 66.37
N ARG A 705 -13.95 14.80 66.75
CA ARG A 705 -14.45 15.67 67.84
C ARG A 705 -13.87 15.30 69.20
N GLU A 706 -13.72 14.02 69.50
CA GLU A 706 -13.05 13.54 70.71
C GLU A 706 -11.57 13.90 70.73
N GLY A 707 -10.86 13.70 69.60
CA GLY A 707 -9.48 14.13 69.44
C GLY A 707 -9.30 15.63 69.71
N GLN A 708 -10.18 16.47 69.14
CA GLN A 708 -10.18 17.93 69.37
C GLN A 708 -10.51 18.30 70.83
N ARG A 709 -11.43 17.58 71.48
CA ARG A 709 -11.75 17.78 72.91
C ARG A 709 -10.58 17.41 73.82
N LEU A 710 -9.89 16.31 73.53
CA LEU A 710 -8.67 15.89 74.21
C LEU A 710 -7.53 16.90 74.02
N GLN A 711 -7.38 17.44 72.80
CA GLN A 711 -6.41 18.49 72.51
C GLN A 711 -6.72 19.79 73.26
N LYS A 712 -7.99 20.22 73.30
CA LYS A 712 -8.43 21.37 74.10
C LYS A 712 -8.25 21.15 75.61
N ARG A 713 -8.49 19.93 76.12
CA ARG A 713 -8.23 19.57 77.52
C ARG A 713 -6.74 19.60 77.85
N ARG A 714 -5.89 19.05 76.99
CA ARG A 714 -4.43 19.14 77.12
C ARG A 714 -3.94 20.60 77.07
N ALA A 715 -4.45 21.40 76.14
CA ALA A 715 -4.10 22.82 76.05
C ALA A 715 -4.49 23.60 77.32
N ARG A 716 -5.69 23.35 77.89
CA ARG A 716 -6.15 23.95 79.16
C ARG A 716 -5.33 23.48 80.38
N ALA A 717 -4.93 22.21 80.42
CA ALA A 717 -4.07 21.70 81.50
C ALA A 717 -2.66 22.31 81.46
N VAL A 718 -2.13 22.59 80.27
CA VAL A 718 -0.84 23.28 80.08
C VAL A 718 -0.94 24.78 80.45
N THR A 719 -2.11 25.41 80.29
CA THR A 719 -2.32 26.80 80.74
C THR A 719 -2.57 26.93 82.25
N ALA A 720 -3.14 25.90 82.88
CA ALA A 720 -3.40 25.88 84.32
C ALA A 720 -2.17 25.51 85.18
N GLY A 721 -1.12 24.95 84.58
CA GLY A 721 0.16 24.64 85.24
C GLY A 721 1.22 25.74 85.14
N ARG A 722 0.84 26.98 84.79
CA ARG A 722 1.73 28.13 84.59
C ARG A 722 1.32 29.38 85.40
N ILE A 723 0.60 29.20 86.51
CA ILE A 723 0.36 30.24 87.53
C ILE A 723 1.12 29.85 88.79
#